data_AF-A0A1B0FCM7-F1
#
_entry.id   AF-A0A1B0FCM7-F1
#
_cell.length_a   1.000
_cell.length_b   1.000
_cell.length_c   1.000
_cell.angle_alpha   90.00
_cell.angle_beta   90.00
_cell.angle_gamma   90.00
#
_symmetry.space_group_name_H-M   'P 1'
#
loop_
_entity.id
_entity.type
_entity.pdbx_description
1 polymer ?
#
loop_
_entity_poly.entity_id
_entity_poly.type
_entity_poly.pdbx_seq_one_letter_code
_entity_poly.pdbx_strand_id
1 'polypeptide(L)'
;MAITSCAVPVLADDAAAEGGKIGISMPTQSLERWNRDGSYLEEQFKAAGFDVELTYSDNETDRQLSMVKQLNTVMDEAADAGIPVIAYDRLIKSDAVSYYISFDNYTVGTLQGQYVIDTLDLDNAGDKTYNIEFTAGDPADNNAGYFFNGAYDTLKPYLDAGTLNVVSGQTDFDSVATAAWDTQTALERMQNILASYYADGTQLDVALCSNDSTALGVTQAIESDYAGKNDVLITGQDGDEANLANIVDGKQSMTVYKAVANEAVVTLDLAEAMLKGDTIDDSLITNSKWDFDCAYDTESYETSEGHKCPSFLLVPTVRGEIHALIGENGAGKSTLMNVLSGQYPYGSYTGTVTYEGEECKFKNLNDSEAKGIVIIHQELALIPLLSIGENMFLGNEIKNKRGSIDWDRTYSEAEKHMAQVGLHESAQTLIKDIGTGKQQLVEIAKAFSKKVKLLILDEPTSSLNDEDAKMLLDLLMEFKKNGLTSIIITHKLNEIIYCADRCTIIRDGTTIETLTKGVDDLSEDRIIKGMVGRSMDDRYPSRKHKVSNEVMLEVKNWTVHHPLYPEKIVDDSISCKVHKGEVVGFSGLQGAGRTEFAMSVFGKSYGSNISGELYIKGEKVNLKNPQEAIRHGLSYVTEDRKTNGLILGESIRFNTTLARLSKVCEKGIINTDMEVHMADEMTKEMGTKTPSNEQKIGNLSGGNQQKALLGKWMFTEPDILILDEPTRGIDVGAKYDIYCLINKMVEEGKSVIMISSEMPELLAPFIGDECIVQIVYRGHAGGLCTWPRGIDTSGTQHDPAAYRTVQYGT
;
A
#
# COMPACT_ATOMS: atom_id res chain seq x y z
N MET A 1 24.48 -20.85 33.23
CA MET A 1 25.38 -21.75 33.99
C MET A 1 25.66 -22.93 33.09
N ALA A 2 26.94 -23.14 32.76
CA ALA A 2 27.58 -24.25 32.03
C ALA A 2 26.93 -24.77 30.73
N ILE A 3 27.60 -24.53 29.60
CA ILE A 3 27.61 -25.45 28.45
C ILE A 3 29.06 -25.65 28.02
N THR A 4 29.42 -26.92 27.95
CA THR A 4 30.69 -27.53 27.57
C THR A 4 30.81 -27.53 26.05
N SER A 5 31.98 -27.20 25.50
CA SER A 5 32.25 -27.25 24.06
C SER A 5 32.26 -28.70 23.55
N CYS A 6 31.38 -29.02 22.60
CA CYS A 6 31.65 -30.07 21.62
C CYS A 6 32.53 -29.47 20.51
N ALA A 7 33.44 -30.28 19.98
CA ALA A 7 34.63 -29.85 19.26
C ALA A 7 34.37 -28.87 18.10
N VAL A 8 34.90 -27.65 18.23
CA VAL A 8 35.21 -26.81 17.07
C VAL A 8 36.48 -27.44 16.44
N PRO A 9 36.52 -27.73 15.12
CA PRO A 9 37.76 -28.14 14.50
C PRO A 9 38.76 -26.99 14.68
N VAL A 10 39.93 -27.30 15.25
CA VAL A 10 41.06 -26.38 15.25
C VAL A 10 41.46 -26.20 13.79
N LEU A 11 41.05 -25.09 13.18
CA LEU A 11 41.63 -24.66 11.91
C LEU A 11 43.14 -24.62 12.10
N ALA A 12 43.87 -25.33 11.26
CA ALA A 12 45.31 -25.33 11.29
C ALA A 12 45.81 -23.88 11.23
N ASP A 13 46.65 -23.50 12.19
CA ASP A 13 47.38 -22.23 12.24
C ASP A 13 48.21 -22.08 10.95
N ASP A 14 47.60 -21.63 9.85
CA ASP A 14 48.25 -21.04 8.64
C ASP A 14 47.27 -20.73 7.47
N ALA A 15 45.95 -20.51 7.70
CA ALA A 15 45.03 -20.11 6.62
C ALA A 15 44.80 -18.59 6.56
N ALA A 16 45.88 -17.80 6.56
CA ALA A 16 45.83 -16.40 6.15
C ALA A 16 46.63 -16.24 4.85
N ALA A 17 45.98 -16.37 3.69
CA ALA A 17 46.54 -15.91 2.42
C ALA A 17 45.49 -15.87 1.29
N GLU A 18 45.52 -14.81 0.49
CA GLU A 18 45.05 -14.83 -0.90
C GLU A 18 45.47 -16.15 -1.58
N GLY A 19 44.53 -16.88 -2.18
CA GLY A 19 44.80 -18.13 -2.92
C GLY A 19 44.27 -19.44 -2.33
N GLY A 20 43.28 -19.43 -1.43
CA GLY A 20 42.58 -20.63 -0.97
C GLY A 20 41.74 -21.30 -2.07
N LYS A 21 41.47 -22.60 -1.94
CA LYS A 21 40.61 -23.37 -2.86
C LYS A 21 39.21 -23.59 -2.26
N ILE A 22 38.18 -23.40 -3.08
CA ILE A 22 36.79 -23.66 -2.71
C ILE A 22 36.20 -24.66 -3.70
N GLY A 23 35.67 -25.77 -3.17
CA GLY A 23 34.89 -26.73 -3.94
C GLY A 23 33.40 -26.48 -3.74
N ILE A 24 32.66 -26.34 -4.83
CA ILE A 24 31.20 -26.21 -4.82
C ILE A 24 30.63 -27.40 -5.57
N SER A 25 29.74 -28.14 -4.93
CA SER A 25 29.05 -29.29 -5.52
C SER A 25 27.55 -29.00 -5.52
N MET A 26 26.97 -28.85 -6.72
CA MET A 26 25.54 -28.59 -6.90
C MET A 26 24.78 -29.84 -7.41
N PRO A 27 23.50 -30.04 -7.05
CA PRO A 27 22.77 -31.27 -7.36
C PRO A 27 22.56 -31.57 -8.85
N THR A 28 22.23 -30.58 -9.68
CA THR A 28 21.92 -30.83 -11.10
C THR A 28 22.02 -29.56 -11.93
N GLN A 29 22.43 -29.67 -13.19
CA GLN A 29 22.32 -28.57 -14.16
C GLN A 29 20.91 -28.42 -14.76
N SER A 30 20.03 -29.40 -14.53
CA SER A 30 18.70 -29.41 -15.16
C SER A 30 17.73 -28.38 -14.57
N LEU A 31 18.00 -27.85 -13.37
CA LEU A 31 17.17 -26.84 -12.73
C LEU A 31 17.92 -25.51 -12.69
N GLU A 32 17.27 -24.47 -13.21
CA GLU A 32 17.84 -23.13 -13.34
C GLU A 32 18.34 -22.55 -12.00
N ARG A 33 17.65 -22.85 -10.90
CA ARG A 33 18.05 -22.40 -9.55
C ARG A 33 19.47 -22.82 -9.17
N TRP A 34 19.85 -24.08 -9.43
CA TRP A 34 21.18 -24.61 -9.08
C TRP A 34 22.27 -24.05 -10.00
N ASN A 35 21.90 -23.69 -11.23
CA ASN A 35 22.80 -23.00 -12.14
C ASN A 35 23.04 -21.56 -11.66
N ARG A 36 21.97 -20.84 -11.29
CA ARG A 36 22.03 -19.47 -10.77
C ARG A 36 22.86 -19.40 -9.49
N ASP A 37 22.52 -20.20 -8.48
CA ASP A 37 23.18 -20.14 -7.17
C ASP A 37 24.63 -20.63 -7.26
N GLY A 38 24.88 -21.70 -8.01
CA GLY A 38 26.24 -22.20 -8.27
C GLY A 38 27.11 -21.16 -8.97
N SER A 39 26.59 -20.53 -10.03
CA SER A 39 27.31 -19.48 -10.76
C SER A 39 27.55 -18.25 -9.90
N TYR A 40 26.56 -17.84 -9.10
CA TYR A 40 26.69 -16.72 -8.18
C TYR A 40 27.80 -16.96 -7.16
N LEU A 41 27.77 -18.11 -6.46
CA LEU A 41 28.80 -18.45 -5.49
C LEU A 41 30.18 -18.53 -6.16
N GLU A 42 30.28 -19.15 -7.33
CA GLU A 42 31.53 -19.22 -8.09
C GLU A 42 32.07 -17.82 -8.44
N GLU A 43 31.22 -16.93 -8.91
CA GLU A 43 31.60 -15.55 -9.24
C GLU A 43 32.07 -14.79 -8.00
N GLN A 44 31.32 -14.86 -6.90
CA GLN A 44 31.63 -14.13 -5.68
C GLN A 44 32.92 -14.61 -5.03
N PHE A 45 33.12 -15.94 -4.92
CA PHE A 45 34.37 -16.47 -4.38
C PHE A 45 35.58 -16.18 -5.28
N LYS A 46 35.43 -16.22 -6.61
CA LYS A 46 36.49 -15.79 -7.53
C LYS A 46 36.80 -14.29 -7.37
N ALA A 47 35.77 -13.46 -7.22
CA ALA A 47 35.93 -12.03 -6.96
C ALA A 47 36.63 -11.74 -5.62
N ALA A 48 36.40 -12.59 -4.61
CA ALA A 48 37.10 -12.56 -3.33
C ALA A 48 38.53 -13.14 -3.38
N GLY A 49 38.99 -13.62 -4.55
CA GLY A 49 40.38 -14.05 -4.79
C GLY A 49 40.64 -15.55 -4.55
N PHE A 50 39.60 -16.38 -4.49
CA PHE A 50 39.71 -17.83 -4.32
C PHE A 50 39.78 -18.57 -5.67
N ASP A 51 40.45 -19.72 -5.68
CA ASP A 51 40.39 -20.69 -6.79
C ASP A 51 39.16 -21.59 -6.57
N VAL A 52 38.19 -21.54 -7.49
CA VAL A 52 36.88 -22.18 -7.31
C VAL A 52 36.68 -23.29 -8.33
N GLU A 53 36.30 -24.46 -7.83
CA GLU A 53 35.87 -25.61 -8.64
C GLU A 53 34.38 -25.88 -8.41
N LEU A 54 33.56 -25.54 -9.40
CA LEU A 54 32.12 -25.82 -9.41
C LEU A 54 31.84 -27.10 -10.21
N THR A 55 31.18 -28.06 -9.56
CA THR A 55 30.80 -29.34 -10.16
C THR A 55 29.31 -29.62 -9.97
N TYR A 56 28.75 -30.39 -10.90
CA TYR A 56 27.34 -30.78 -10.91
C TYR A 56 27.21 -32.30 -11.00
N SER A 57 26.15 -32.86 -10.39
CA SER A 57 25.95 -34.32 -10.30
C SER A 57 25.01 -34.97 -11.33
N ASP A 58 24.24 -34.21 -12.12
CA ASP A 58 23.49 -34.61 -13.33
C ASP A 58 22.52 -35.84 -13.27
N ASN A 59 21.85 -36.10 -12.13
CA ASN A 59 20.53 -36.78 -12.04
C ASN A 59 20.26 -38.11 -12.82
N GLU A 60 21.13 -39.13 -12.71
CA GLU A 60 20.78 -40.53 -13.04
C GLU A 60 20.48 -41.35 -11.77
N THR A 61 19.34 -42.05 -11.71
CA THR A 61 18.79 -42.70 -10.49
C THR A 61 19.71 -43.77 -9.88
N ASP A 62 20.38 -44.59 -10.70
CA ASP A 62 21.35 -45.59 -10.23
C ASP A 62 22.65 -44.96 -9.69
N ARG A 63 22.87 -43.69 -10.01
CA ARG A 63 24.06 -42.90 -9.66
C ARG A 63 23.84 -42.10 -8.39
N GLN A 64 22.63 -41.59 -8.13
CA GLN A 64 22.31 -40.82 -6.91
C GLN A 64 22.60 -41.60 -5.61
N LEU A 65 22.26 -42.89 -5.55
CA LEU A 65 22.59 -43.76 -4.40
C LEU A 65 24.10 -44.04 -4.25
N SER A 66 24.84 -44.04 -5.37
CA SER A 66 26.31 -44.13 -5.35
C SER A 66 26.97 -42.81 -4.99
N MET A 67 26.35 -41.68 -5.35
CA MET A 67 26.84 -40.33 -5.09
C MET A 67 26.57 -39.86 -3.68
N VAL A 68 25.49 -40.29 -3.02
CA VAL A 68 25.36 -40.07 -1.56
C VAL A 68 26.51 -40.78 -0.83
N LYS A 69 26.90 -42.00 -1.26
CA LYS A 69 28.08 -42.69 -0.71
C LYS A 69 29.39 -41.99 -1.07
N GLN A 70 29.52 -41.46 -2.29
CA GLN A 70 30.73 -40.79 -2.76
C GLN A 70 30.88 -39.39 -2.16
N LEU A 71 29.79 -38.61 -2.01
CA LEU A 71 29.74 -37.38 -1.23
C LEU A 71 30.06 -37.67 0.22
N ASN A 72 29.46 -38.69 0.83
CA ASN A 72 29.82 -39.08 2.20
C ASN A 72 31.31 -39.39 2.31
N THR A 73 31.88 -40.12 1.35
CA THR A 73 33.33 -40.39 1.31
C THR A 73 34.15 -39.09 1.16
N VAL A 74 33.75 -38.17 0.28
CA VAL A 74 34.43 -36.87 0.08
C VAL A 74 34.30 -35.97 1.30
N MET A 75 33.15 -35.98 1.97
CA MET A 75 32.90 -35.21 3.19
C MET A 75 33.66 -35.80 4.37
N ASP A 76 33.72 -37.13 4.49
CA ASP A 76 34.51 -37.82 5.51
C ASP A 76 36.01 -37.55 5.27
N GLU A 77 36.48 -37.59 4.02
CA GLU A 77 37.85 -37.20 3.64
C GLU A 77 38.13 -35.71 3.92
N ALA A 78 37.16 -34.82 3.67
CA ALA A 78 37.26 -33.40 3.99
C ALA A 78 37.34 -33.18 5.50
N ALA A 79 36.49 -33.84 6.28
CA ALA A 79 36.49 -33.80 7.74
C ALA A 79 37.79 -34.35 8.32
N ASP A 80 38.29 -35.49 7.82
CA ASP A 80 39.58 -36.07 8.20
C ASP A 80 40.76 -35.13 7.87
N ALA A 81 40.63 -34.34 6.81
CA ALA A 81 41.59 -33.30 6.43
C ALA A 81 41.40 -31.97 7.18
N GLY A 82 40.41 -31.86 8.07
CA GLY A 82 40.07 -30.64 8.80
C GLY A 82 39.50 -29.53 7.93
N ILE A 83 38.94 -29.87 6.77
CA ILE A 83 38.29 -28.94 5.84
C ILE A 83 36.83 -28.78 6.29
N PRO A 84 36.38 -27.56 6.60
CA PRO A 84 34.99 -27.35 6.98
C PRO A 84 34.01 -27.61 5.83
N VAL A 85 32.85 -28.18 6.15
CA VAL A 85 31.80 -28.54 5.17
C VAL A 85 30.52 -27.79 5.49
N ILE A 86 29.96 -27.07 4.51
CA ILE A 86 28.65 -26.43 4.60
C ILE A 86 27.64 -27.26 3.81
N ALA A 87 26.57 -27.70 4.47
CA ALA A 87 25.41 -28.30 3.81
C ALA A 87 24.49 -27.17 3.31
N TYR A 88 24.37 -27.02 1.99
CA TYR A 88 23.57 -25.98 1.32
C TYR A 88 22.22 -26.53 0.87
N ASP A 89 21.13 -25.92 1.34
CA ASP A 89 19.72 -26.24 1.14
C ASP A 89 19.35 -27.66 1.59
N ARG A 90 20.11 -28.70 1.25
CA ARG A 90 19.84 -30.10 1.56
C ARG A 90 20.54 -30.55 2.84
N LEU A 91 19.77 -30.94 3.85
CA LEU A 91 20.31 -31.49 5.09
C LEU A 91 20.98 -32.86 4.84
N ILE A 92 22.26 -32.96 5.18
CA ILE A 92 23.08 -34.16 5.01
C ILE A 92 23.23 -34.87 6.35
N LYS A 93 22.98 -36.19 6.37
CA LYS A 93 23.12 -37.00 7.58
C LYS A 93 24.57 -37.49 7.81
N SER A 94 25.49 -36.58 8.16
CA SER A 94 26.87 -36.89 8.53
C SER A 94 27.42 -35.95 9.62
N ASP A 95 28.31 -36.47 10.47
CA ASP A 95 29.11 -35.70 11.44
C ASP A 95 30.14 -34.78 10.76
N ALA A 96 30.44 -35.01 9.48
CA ALA A 96 31.35 -34.18 8.69
C ALA A 96 30.79 -32.77 8.43
N VAL A 97 29.46 -32.59 8.53
CA VAL A 97 28.80 -31.29 8.29
C VAL A 97 29.12 -30.33 9.41
N SER A 98 29.81 -29.24 9.08
CA SER A 98 30.19 -28.19 10.03
C SER A 98 29.06 -27.18 10.24
N TYR A 99 28.35 -26.81 9.19
CA TYR A 99 27.22 -25.88 9.22
C TYR A 99 26.15 -26.27 8.22
N TYR A 100 24.90 -25.92 8.52
CA TYR A 100 23.77 -26.07 7.61
C TYR A 100 23.14 -24.73 7.27
N ILE A 101 22.80 -24.51 6.01
CA ILE A 101 22.09 -23.31 5.55
C ILE A 101 20.87 -23.76 4.76
N SER A 102 19.70 -23.29 5.17
CA SER A 102 18.45 -23.47 4.43
C SER A 102 17.41 -22.48 4.96
N PHE A 103 16.18 -22.59 4.49
CA PHE A 103 15.03 -22.02 5.20
C PHE A 103 14.73 -22.82 6.48
N ASP A 104 14.02 -22.19 7.41
CA ASP A 104 13.41 -22.92 8.50
C ASP A 104 12.28 -23.82 7.96
N ASN A 105 12.66 -25.05 7.59
CA ASN A 105 11.80 -26.02 6.92
C ASN A 105 10.64 -26.47 7.81
N TYR A 106 10.82 -26.45 9.14
CA TYR A 106 9.72 -26.72 10.07
C TYR A 106 8.72 -25.56 10.06
N THR A 107 9.20 -24.31 10.15
CA THR A 107 8.34 -23.12 10.08
C THR A 107 7.61 -23.02 8.73
N VAL A 108 8.24 -23.38 7.61
CA VAL A 108 7.56 -23.48 6.30
C VAL A 108 6.34 -24.42 6.38
N GLY A 109 6.51 -25.59 6.98
CA GLY A 109 5.40 -26.53 7.25
C GLY A 109 4.34 -25.93 8.17
N THR A 110 4.74 -25.26 9.25
CA THR A 110 3.82 -24.58 10.17
C THR A 110 2.98 -23.53 9.45
N LEU A 111 3.54 -22.76 8.52
CA LEU A 111 2.79 -21.77 7.73
C LEU A 111 1.72 -22.42 6.85
N GLN A 112 2.01 -23.58 6.24
CA GLN A 112 1.02 -24.35 5.48
C GLN A 112 -0.11 -24.86 6.39
N GLY A 113 0.22 -25.37 7.58
CA GLY A 113 -0.76 -25.81 8.57
C GLY A 113 -1.62 -24.65 9.09
N GLN A 114 -1.00 -23.51 9.40
CA GLN A 114 -1.70 -22.33 9.89
C GLN A 114 -2.67 -21.77 8.85
N TYR A 115 -2.27 -21.76 7.57
CA TYR A 115 -3.15 -21.38 6.48
C TYR A 115 -4.44 -22.21 6.46
N VAL A 116 -4.34 -23.52 6.71
CA VAL A 116 -5.51 -24.41 6.80
C VAL A 116 -6.38 -24.06 8.01
N ILE A 117 -5.78 -23.81 9.17
CA ILE A 117 -6.49 -23.38 10.40
C ILE A 117 -7.28 -22.11 10.14
N ASP A 118 -6.63 -21.09 9.58
CA ASP A 118 -7.20 -19.77 9.38
C ASP A 118 -8.30 -19.80 8.30
N THR A 119 -8.07 -20.51 7.20
CA THR A 119 -9.00 -20.55 6.06
C THR A 119 -10.27 -21.32 6.38
N LEU A 120 -10.17 -22.41 7.15
CA LEU A 120 -11.34 -23.19 7.57
C LEU A 120 -11.95 -22.72 8.90
N ASP A 121 -11.33 -21.73 9.54
CA ASP A 121 -11.68 -21.22 10.87
C ASP A 121 -11.83 -22.38 11.88
N LEU A 122 -10.81 -23.25 11.94
CA LEU A 122 -10.87 -24.51 12.69
C LEU A 122 -11.11 -24.30 14.19
N ASP A 123 -10.65 -23.17 14.74
CA ASP A 123 -10.89 -22.78 16.14
C ASP A 123 -12.37 -22.60 16.47
N ASN A 124 -13.20 -22.28 15.47
CA ASN A 124 -14.64 -22.03 15.62
C ASN A 124 -15.51 -23.04 14.86
N ALA A 125 -14.95 -24.17 14.42
CA ALA A 125 -15.64 -25.18 13.61
C ALA A 125 -16.82 -25.87 14.34
N GLY A 126 -16.87 -25.82 15.66
CA GLY A 126 -17.92 -26.47 16.46
C GLY A 126 -17.93 -28.00 16.24
N ASP A 127 -19.09 -28.55 15.86
CA ASP A 127 -19.26 -29.98 15.56
C ASP A 127 -18.94 -30.34 14.09
N LYS A 128 -18.44 -29.38 13.29
CA LYS A 128 -18.13 -29.62 11.88
C LYS A 128 -16.78 -30.34 11.76
N THR A 129 -16.77 -31.40 10.97
CA THR A 129 -15.54 -32.12 10.59
C THR A 129 -15.20 -31.80 9.15
N TYR A 130 -13.91 -31.55 8.89
CA TYR A 130 -13.34 -31.33 7.57
C TYR A 130 -12.40 -32.48 7.21
N ASN A 131 -12.41 -32.91 5.96
CA ASN A 131 -11.57 -34.00 5.48
C ASN A 131 -10.28 -33.45 4.85
N ILE A 132 -9.15 -34.01 5.26
CA ILE A 132 -7.81 -33.58 4.82
C ILE A 132 -6.97 -34.79 4.37
N GLU A 133 -6.19 -34.62 3.30
CA GLU A 133 -5.18 -35.60 2.87
C GLU A 133 -3.82 -34.93 2.77
N PHE A 134 -2.76 -35.66 3.13
CA PHE A 134 -1.38 -35.17 3.09
C PHE A 134 -0.62 -35.80 1.90
N THR A 135 0.21 -34.97 1.26
CA THR A 135 1.19 -35.38 0.25
C THR A 135 2.54 -34.77 0.60
N ALA A 136 3.43 -35.58 1.18
CA ALA A 136 4.75 -35.14 1.61
C ALA A 136 5.82 -35.33 0.52
N GLY A 137 7.03 -34.86 0.83
CA GLY A 137 8.18 -34.87 -0.07
C GLY A 137 8.93 -36.20 -0.17
N ASP A 138 10.11 -36.14 -0.79
CA ASP A 138 10.99 -37.29 -1.04
C ASP A 138 11.54 -37.89 0.27
N PRO A 139 11.36 -39.19 0.54
CA PRO A 139 11.95 -39.82 1.72
C PRO A 139 13.49 -39.87 1.69
N ALA A 140 14.11 -39.67 0.52
CA ALA A 140 15.56 -39.51 0.40
C ALA A 140 16.04 -38.07 0.65
N ASP A 141 15.13 -37.14 0.92
CA ASP A 141 15.42 -35.76 1.30
C ASP A 141 15.12 -35.57 2.79
N ASN A 142 16.16 -35.28 3.58
CA ASN A 142 15.98 -35.13 5.02
C ASN A 142 15.14 -33.89 5.38
N ASN A 143 15.02 -32.90 4.48
CA ASN A 143 14.16 -31.73 4.71
C ASN A 143 12.68 -32.05 4.59
N ALA A 144 12.32 -33.04 3.77
CA ALA A 144 10.94 -33.43 3.52
C ALA A 144 10.18 -33.74 4.82
N GLY A 145 10.86 -34.39 5.76
CA GLY A 145 10.30 -34.69 7.08
C GLY A 145 10.02 -33.44 7.91
N TYR A 146 10.87 -32.41 7.86
CA TYR A 146 10.66 -31.17 8.62
C TYR A 146 9.44 -30.39 8.11
N PHE A 147 9.25 -30.26 6.80
CA PHE A 147 8.06 -29.64 6.22
C PHE A 147 6.79 -30.38 6.66
N PHE A 148 6.79 -31.70 6.54
CA PHE A 148 5.64 -32.52 6.95
C PHE A 148 5.37 -32.39 8.44
N ASN A 149 6.39 -32.51 9.30
CA ASN A 149 6.23 -32.43 10.75
C ASN A 149 5.74 -31.05 11.18
N GLY A 150 6.27 -29.96 10.62
CA GLY A 150 5.78 -28.61 10.92
C GLY A 150 4.30 -28.44 10.61
N ALA A 151 3.84 -28.92 9.44
CA ALA A 151 2.44 -28.90 9.08
C ALA A 151 1.58 -29.82 9.97
N TYR A 152 2.04 -31.05 10.19
CA TYR A 152 1.33 -32.07 10.95
C TYR A 152 1.18 -31.68 12.42
N ASP A 153 2.25 -31.24 13.08
CA ASP A 153 2.24 -30.82 14.48
C ASP A 153 1.32 -29.61 14.70
N THR A 154 1.28 -28.68 13.73
CA THR A 154 0.38 -27.52 13.75
C THR A 154 -1.09 -27.95 13.67
N LEU A 155 -1.40 -28.96 12.86
CA LEU A 155 -2.77 -29.47 12.67
C LEU A 155 -3.17 -30.55 13.68
N LYS A 156 -2.21 -31.11 14.41
CA LYS A 156 -2.39 -32.21 15.35
C LYS A 156 -3.51 -31.98 16.38
N PRO A 157 -3.67 -30.80 16.99
CA PRO A 157 -4.76 -30.56 17.93
C PRO A 157 -6.16 -30.79 17.32
N TYR A 158 -6.35 -30.42 16.05
CA TYR A 158 -7.62 -30.55 15.33
C TYR A 158 -7.85 -31.97 14.79
N LEU A 159 -6.76 -32.67 14.44
CA LEU A 159 -6.79 -34.10 14.11
C LEU A 159 -7.19 -34.93 15.34
N ASP A 160 -6.58 -34.66 16.50
CA ASP A 160 -6.88 -35.35 17.76
C ASP A 160 -8.31 -35.06 18.25
N ALA A 161 -8.83 -33.85 17.98
CA ALA A 161 -10.20 -33.45 18.31
C ALA A 161 -11.26 -34.02 17.34
N GLY A 162 -10.85 -34.54 16.17
CA GLY A 162 -11.77 -34.99 15.11
C GLY A 162 -12.41 -33.85 14.30
N THR A 163 -11.92 -32.62 14.46
CA THR A 163 -12.30 -31.46 13.63
C THR A 163 -11.68 -31.59 12.23
N LEU A 164 -10.47 -32.12 12.15
CA LEU A 164 -9.87 -32.61 10.91
C LEU A 164 -9.87 -34.14 10.91
N ASN A 165 -10.22 -34.74 9.77
CA ASN A 165 -10.25 -36.17 9.59
C ASN A 165 -9.46 -36.57 8.34
N VAL A 166 -8.46 -37.43 8.51
CA VAL A 166 -7.74 -38.03 7.38
C VAL A 166 -8.49 -39.29 6.96
N VAL A 167 -9.27 -39.19 5.89
CA VAL A 167 -10.17 -40.28 5.46
C VAL A 167 -9.39 -41.52 5.04
N SER A 168 -8.24 -41.34 4.40
CA SER A 168 -7.34 -42.45 4.05
C SER A 168 -6.67 -43.11 5.26
N GLY A 169 -6.63 -42.42 6.41
CA GLY A 169 -5.90 -42.81 7.62
C GLY A 169 -4.38 -42.62 7.55
N GLN A 170 -3.85 -42.06 6.46
CA GLN A 170 -2.41 -41.92 6.21
C GLN A 170 -1.88 -40.66 6.91
N THR A 171 -1.18 -40.86 8.03
CA THR A 171 -0.83 -39.78 8.98
C THR A 171 0.65 -39.73 9.35
N ASP A 172 1.44 -40.68 8.86
CA ASP A 172 2.88 -40.73 9.06
C ASP A 172 3.60 -40.36 7.76
N PHE A 173 4.79 -39.76 7.88
CA PHE A 173 5.58 -39.28 6.74
C PHE A 173 5.77 -40.35 5.66
N ASP A 174 6.16 -41.57 6.05
CA ASP A 174 6.45 -42.65 5.10
C ASP A 174 5.22 -43.06 4.28
N SER A 175 4.03 -43.06 4.89
CA SER A 175 2.78 -43.36 4.17
C SER A 175 2.35 -42.24 3.23
N VAL A 176 2.81 -41.00 3.43
CA VAL A 176 2.42 -39.82 2.63
C VAL A 176 3.52 -39.28 1.71
N ALA A 177 4.71 -39.86 1.74
CA ALA A 177 5.87 -39.41 0.99
C ALA A 177 5.73 -39.60 -0.53
N THR A 178 6.36 -38.69 -1.28
CA THR A 178 6.41 -38.71 -2.75
C THR A 178 7.86 -38.79 -3.20
N ALA A 179 8.26 -39.97 -3.69
CA ALA A 179 9.64 -40.21 -4.13
C ALA A 179 10.09 -39.15 -5.16
N ALA A 180 11.31 -38.64 -4.97
CA ALA A 180 11.94 -37.65 -5.83
C ALA A 180 11.14 -36.34 -6.04
N TRP A 181 10.18 -36.02 -5.16
CA TRP A 181 9.28 -34.87 -5.33
C TRP A 181 8.50 -34.90 -6.65
N ASP A 182 8.34 -36.08 -7.24
CA ASP A 182 7.88 -36.26 -8.62
C ASP A 182 6.39 -35.96 -8.78
N THR A 183 6.07 -35.03 -9.69
CA THR A 183 4.70 -34.59 -9.97
C THR A 183 3.79 -35.72 -10.44
N GLN A 184 4.29 -36.64 -11.28
CA GLN A 184 3.50 -37.77 -11.79
C GLN A 184 3.18 -38.76 -10.67
N THR A 185 4.12 -39.00 -9.77
CA THR A 185 3.96 -39.85 -8.59
C THR A 185 2.93 -39.24 -7.64
N ALA A 186 2.96 -37.93 -7.39
CA ALA A 186 1.95 -37.23 -6.60
C ALA A 186 0.55 -37.32 -7.23
N LEU A 187 0.44 -37.16 -8.55
CA LEU A 187 -0.79 -37.35 -9.32
C LEU A 187 -1.38 -38.75 -9.13
N GLU A 188 -0.61 -39.79 -9.44
CA GLU A 188 -1.07 -41.18 -9.35
C GLU A 188 -1.48 -41.55 -7.92
N ARG A 189 -0.70 -41.08 -6.93
CA ARG A 189 -1.03 -41.25 -5.52
C ARG A 189 -2.38 -40.63 -5.17
N MET A 190 -2.60 -39.37 -5.55
CA MET A 190 -3.85 -38.68 -5.24
C MET A 190 -5.04 -39.29 -5.98
N GLN A 191 -4.89 -39.70 -7.24
CA GLN A 191 -5.92 -40.44 -7.98
C GLN A 191 -6.33 -41.73 -7.26
N ASN A 192 -5.37 -42.48 -6.72
CA ASN A 192 -5.66 -43.68 -5.95
C ASN A 192 -6.42 -43.38 -4.65
N ILE A 193 -6.07 -42.28 -3.96
CA ILE A 193 -6.80 -41.82 -2.77
C ILE A 193 -8.23 -41.43 -3.14
N LEU A 194 -8.41 -40.60 -4.17
CA LEU A 194 -9.73 -40.16 -4.64
C LEU A 194 -10.62 -41.34 -5.04
N ALA A 195 -10.08 -42.31 -5.80
CA ALA A 195 -10.82 -43.50 -6.22
C ALA A 195 -11.19 -44.43 -5.06
N SER A 196 -10.34 -44.53 -4.03
CA SER A 196 -10.54 -45.46 -2.92
C SER A 196 -11.45 -44.90 -1.83
N TYR A 197 -11.41 -43.59 -1.59
CA TYR A 197 -12.02 -42.96 -0.42
C TYR A 197 -13.06 -41.89 -0.75
N TYR A 198 -13.05 -41.33 -1.96
CA TYR A 198 -13.90 -40.20 -2.35
C TYR A 198 -14.78 -40.47 -3.58
N ALA A 199 -14.78 -41.70 -4.10
CA ALA A 199 -15.53 -42.08 -5.31
C ALA A 199 -17.06 -42.00 -5.17
N ASP A 200 -17.58 -42.00 -3.94
CA ASP A 200 -19.02 -41.85 -3.66
C ASP A 200 -19.48 -40.37 -3.60
N GLY A 201 -18.56 -39.43 -3.82
CA GLY A 201 -18.81 -37.99 -3.73
C GLY A 201 -18.59 -37.42 -2.33
N THR A 202 -17.94 -38.16 -1.42
CA THR A 202 -17.44 -37.63 -0.15
C THR A 202 -16.61 -36.35 -0.39
N GLN A 203 -16.77 -35.37 0.50
CA GLN A 203 -16.07 -34.09 0.37
C GLN A 203 -14.64 -34.21 0.88
N LEU A 204 -13.69 -33.66 0.13
CA LEU A 204 -12.30 -33.45 0.50
C LEU A 204 -12.16 -31.94 0.64
N ASP A 205 -11.79 -31.45 1.82
CA ASP A 205 -11.70 -30.02 2.08
C ASP A 205 -10.28 -29.51 1.87
N VAL A 206 -9.26 -30.33 2.15
CA VAL A 206 -7.85 -29.93 2.08
C VAL A 206 -6.98 -31.04 1.49
N ALA A 207 -6.12 -30.69 0.55
CA ALA A 207 -4.99 -31.49 0.11
C ALA A 207 -3.68 -30.74 0.45
N LEU A 208 -3.06 -31.11 1.57
CA LEU A 208 -1.85 -30.44 2.05
C LEU A 208 -0.62 -31.06 1.38
N CYS A 209 -0.02 -30.30 0.45
CA CYS A 209 1.17 -30.71 -0.30
C CYS A 209 2.41 -29.99 0.23
N SER A 210 3.49 -30.75 0.47
CA SER A 210 4.74 -30.22 1.01
C SER A 210 5.54 -29.33 0.05
N ASN A 211 5.27 -29.36 -1.26
CA ASN A 211 5.87 -28.43 -2.22
C ASN A 211 5.02 -28.23 -3.48
N ASP A 212 5.46 -27.31 -4.32
CA ASP A 212 4.79 -26.96 -5.57
C ASP A 212 4.77 -28.10 -6.60
N SER A 213 5.83 -28.92 -6.69
CA SER A 213 5.83 -30.08 -7.59
C SER A 213 4.79 -31.14 -7.23
N THR A 214 4.60 -31.41 -5.93
CA THR A 214 3.56 -32.33 -5.44
C THR A 214 2.16 -31.70 -5.58
N ALA A 215 2.03 -30.40 -5.32
CA ALA A 215 0.79 -29.66 -5.52
C ALA A 215 0.31 -29.71 -6.98
N LEU A 216 1.21 -29.58 -7.96
CA LEU A 216 0.87 -29.71 -9.40
C LEU A 216 0.21 -31.06 -9.71
N GLY A 217 0.75 -32.15 -9.18
CA GLY A 217 0.22 -33.49 -9.40
C GLY A 217 -1.14 -33.68 -8.73
N VAL A 218 -1.26 -33.20 -7.48
CA VAL A 218 -2.51 -33.24 -6.70
C VAL A 218 -3.61 -32.41 -7.35
N THR A 219 -3.30 -31.20 -7.83
CA THR A 219 -4.23 -30.36 -8.58
C THR A 219 -4.74 -31.08 -9.82
N GLN A 220 -3.85 -31.69 -10.61
CA GLN A 220 -4.25 -32.47 -11.79
C GLN A 220 -5.19 -33.63 -11.43
N ALA A 221 -4.89 -34.36 -10.35
CA ALA A 221 -5.74 -35.46 -9.88
C ALA A 221 -7.14 -35.00 -9.49
N ILE A 222 -7.22 -33.86 -8.79
CA ILE A 222 -8.50 -33.28 -8.35
C ILE A 222 -9.31 -32.84 -9.57
N GLU A 223 -8.70 -32.21 -10.56
CA GLU A 223 -9.39 -31.79 -11.78
C GLU A 223 -9.94 -32.97 -12.60
N SER A 224 -9.21 -34.09 -12.65
CA SER A 224 -9.59 -35.23 -13.49
C SER A 224 -10.53 -36.22 -12.80
N ASP A 225 -10.35 -36.48 -11.51
CA ASP A 225 -10.90 -37.67 -10.84
C ASP A 225 -11.72 -37.37 -9.58
N TYR A 226 -11.78 -36.13 -9.10
CA TYR A 226 -12.52 -35.80 -7.89
C TYR A 226 -14.04 -35.78 -8.13
N ALA A 227 -14.77 -36.65 -7.43
CA ALA A 227 -16.23 -36.76 -7.55
C ALA A 227 -17.02 -35.76 -6.68
N GLY A 228 -16.36 -35.08 -5.75
CA GLY A 228 -16.98 -34.05 -4.93
C GLY A 228 -17.25 -32.76 -5.72
N LYS A 229 -17.99 -31.84 -5.10
CA LYS A 229 -18.47 -30.60 -5.77
C LYS A 229 -17.98 -29.32 -5.13
N ASN A 230 -17.22 -29.42 -4.04
CA ASN A 230 -16.59 -28.28 -3.40
C ASN A 230 -15.20 -28.04 -4.00
N ASP A 231 -14.72 -26.84 -3.80
CA ASP A 231 -13.32 -26.51 -4.02
C ASP A 231 -12.47 -27.17 -2.92
N VAL A 232 -11.27 -27.62 -3.28
CA VAL A 232 -10.31 -28.25 -2.36
C VAL A 232 -9.20 -27.26 -2.07
N LEU A 233 -8.86 -27.05 -0.81
CA LEU A 233 -7.73 -26.21 -0.44
C LEU A 233 -6.41 -26.95 -0.73
N ILE A 234 -5.57 -26.42 -1.61
CA ILE A 234 -4.29 -27.04 -1.98
C ILE A 234 -3.14 -26.11 -1.59
N THR A 235 -2.20 -26.63 -0.79
CA THR A 235 -1.00 -25.90 -0.34
C THR A 235 0.20 -26.22 -1.22
N GLY A 236 1.24 -25.39 -1.13
CA GLY A 236 2.53 -25.64 -1.75
C GLY A 236 3.62 -24.79 -1.10
N GLN A 237 4.83 -24.86 -1.63
CA GLN A 237 5.95 -23.99 -1.29
C GLN A 237 6.96 -24.00 -2.44
N ASP A 238 7.86 -23.02 -2.46
CA ASP A 238 8.84 -22.65 -3.50
C ASP A 238 8.37 -21.47 -4.36
N GLY A 239 7.08 -21.39 -4.72
CA GLY A 239 6.52 -20.30 -5.53
C GLY A 239 6.82 -20.45 -7.02
N ASP A 240 6.78 -21.67 -7.54
CA ASP A 240 7.08 -21.97 -8.94
C ASP A 240 6.04 -21.36 -9.89
N GLU A 241 6.47 -20.93 -11.07
CA GLU A 241 5.64 -20.20 -12.04
C GLU A 241 4.33 -20.93 -12.39
N ALA A 242 4.40 -22.25 -12.57
CA ALA A 242 3.22 -23.08 -12.84
C ALA A 242 2.22 -23.10 -11.68
N ASN A 243 2.71 -23.05 -10.44
CA ASN A 243 1.89 -23.05 -9.23
C ASN A 243 1.31 -21.68 -8.94
N LEU A 244 2.06 -20.60 -9.20
CA LEU A 244 1.53 -19.24 -9.18
C LEU A 244 0.39 -19.08 -10.20
N ALA A 245 0.54 -19.66 -11.41
CA ALA A 245 -0.54 -19.70 -12.39
C ALA A 245 -1.76 -20.49 -11.88
N ASN A 246 -1.55 -21.65 -11.24
CA ASN A 246 -2.64 -22.39 -10.61
C ASN A 246 -3.32 -21.61 -9.47
N ILE A 247 -2.59 -20.80 -8.71
CA ILE A 247 -3.17 -19.93 -7.67
C ILE A 247 -4.04 -18.85 -8.30
N VAL A 248 -3.56 -18.20 -9.36
CA VAL A 248 -4.32 -17.20 -10.13
C VAL A 248 -5.59 -17.82 -10.73
N ASP A 249 -5.50 -19.06 -11.20
CA ASP A 249 -6.64 -19.81 -11.74
C ASP A 249 -7.57 -20.41 -10.67
N GLY A 250 -7.25 -20.23 -9.38
CA GLY A 250 -8.03 -20.77 -8.25
C GLY A 250 -7.92 -22.29 -8.07
N LYS A 251 -6.98 -22.94 -8.75
CA LYS A 251 -6.73 -24.38 -8.71
C LYS A 251 -5.81 -24.80 -7.56
N GLN A 252 -4.98 -23.88 -7.09
CA GLN A 252 -4.16 -24.01 -5.88
C GLN A 252 -4.49 -22.84 -4.96
N SER A 253 -4.44 -23.04 -3.65
CA SER A 253 -4.93 -22.04 -2.70
C SER A 253 -3.81 -21.17 -2.15
N MET A 254 -2.61 -21.72 -1.97
CA MET A 254 -1.46 -20.97 -1.49
C MET A 254 -0.13 -21.65 -1.86
N THR A 255 0.95 -20.89 -1.78
CA THR A 255 2.32 -21.40 -1.77
C THR A 255 3.17 -20.56 -0.82
N VAL A 256 4.05 -21.17 -0.02
CA VAL A 256 5.03 -20.42 0.78
C VAL A 256 6.18 -20.01 -0.14
N TYR A 257 6.33 -18.71 -0.39
CA TYR A 257 7.44 -18.19 -1.18
C TYR A 257 8.75 -18.24 -0.39
N LYS A 258 9.77 -18.85 -0.99
CA LYS A 258 11.14 -18.90 -0.46
C LYS A 258 12.06 -18.18 -1.44
N ALA A 259 12.67 -17.09 -1.00
CA ALA A 259 13.65 -16.36 -1.80
C ALA A 259 14.99 -17.12 -1.85
N VAL A 260 15.01 -18.28 -2.52
CA VAL A 260 16.11 -19.25 -2.52
C VAL A 260 17.48 -18.64 -2.89
N ALA A 261 17.50 -17.54 -3.66
CA ALA A 261 18.74 -16.82 -3.97
C ALA A 261 19.46 -16.27 -2.72
N ASN A 262 18.73 -16.00 -1.64
CA ASN A 262 19.29 -15.46 -0.40
C ASN A 262 20.11 -16.51 0.37
N GLU A 263 19.84 -17.81 0.18
CA GLU A 263 20.63 -18.87 0.80
C GLU A 263 22.09 -18.80 0.33
N ALA A 264 22.31 -18.53 -0.95
CA ALA A 264 23.66 -18.39 -1.52
C ALA A 264 24.40 -17.17 -0.92
N VAL A 265 23.67 -16.10 -0.58
CA VAL A 265 24.24 -14.91 0.09
C VAL A 265 24.72 -15.26 1.50
N VAL A 266 23.89 -15.94 2.30
CA VAL A 266 24.28 -16.40 3.65
C VAL A 266 25.46 -17.36 3.58
N THR A 267 25.48 -18.23 2.57
CA THR A 267 26.55 -19.21 2.35
C THR A 267 27.87 -18.56 2.06
N LEU A 268 27.88 -17.51 1.24
CA LEU A 268 29.07 -16.72 0.96
C LEU A 268 29.62 -16.08 2.23
N ASP A 269 28.77 -15.38 3.01
CA ASP A 269 29.19 -14.67 4.22
C ASP A 269 29.71 -15.63 5.30
N LEU A 270 29.06 -16.79 5.46
CA LEU A 270 29.53 -17.85 6.34
C LEU A 270 30.91 -18.36 5.91
N ALA A 271 31.07 -18.72 4.63
CA ALA A 271 32.32 -19.25 4.12
C ALA A 271 33.47 -18.23 4.22
N GLU A 272 33.20 -16.95 3.92
CA GLU A 272 34.19 -15.89 4.11
C GLU A 272 34.63 -15.74 5.57
N ALA A 273 33.67 -15.77 6.50
CA ALA A 273 33.97 -15.68 7.93
C ALA A 273 34.81 -16.88 8.38
N MET A 274 34.49 -18.09 7.92
CA MET A 274 35.27 -19.30 8.20
C MET A 274 36.71 -19.20 7.67
N LEU A 275 36.89 -18.68 6.45
CA LEU A 275 38.20 -18.53 5.82
C LEU A 275 39.05 -17.43 6.46
N LYS A 276 38.41 -16.38 7.01
CA LYS A 276 39.08 -15.31 7.77
C LYS A 276 39.42 -15.74 9.21
N GLY A 277 38.90 -16.89 9.66
CA GLY A 277 39.04 -17.36 11.04
C GLY A 277 38.18 -16.56 12.03
N ASP A 278 37.10 -15.94 11.56
CA ASP A 278 36.16 -15.22 12.39
C ASP A 278 35.33 -16.18 13.26
N THR A 279 34.80 -15.67 14.38
CA THR A 279 33.89 -16.45 15.23
C THR A 279 32.53 -16.58 14.55
N ILE A 280 32.04 -17.80 14.38
CA ILE A 280 30.77 -18.09 13.74
C ILE A 280 29.69 -18.35 14.80
N ASP A 281 28.85 -17.34 15.03
CA ASP A 281 27.70 -17.36 15.93
C ASP A 281 26.63 -16.36 15.42
N ASP A 282 25.58 -16.13 16.21
CA ASP A 282 24.52 -15.14 15.94
C ASP A 282 25.06 -13.74 15.57
N SER A 283 26.28 -13.39 15.97
CA SER A 283 26.86 -12.10 15.65
C SER A 283 27.10 -11.93 14.15
N LEU A 284 27.30 -13.01 13.39
CA LEU A 284 27.38 -12.97 11.93
C LEU A 284 26.08 -12.42 11.33
N ILE A 285 24.94 -12.75 11.93
CA ILE A 285 23.61 -12.19 11.56
C ILE A 285 23.54 -10.72 11.93
N THR A 286 23.89 -10.36 13.17
CA THR A 286 23.76 -8.95 13.61
C THR A 286 24.70 -7.99 12.88
N ASN A 287 25.83 -8.50 12.39
CA ASN A 287 26.84 -7.73 11.67
C ASN A 287 26.66 -7.83 10.16
N SER A 288 25.82 -8.73 9.66
CA SER A 288 25.53 -8.83 8.24
C SER A 288 24.75 -7.60 7.78
N LYS A 289 24.73 -7.40 6.47
CA LYS A 289 23.88 -6.40 5.81
C LYS A 289 22.76 -7.06 5.04
N TRP A 290 22.30 -8.23 5.50
CA TRP A 290 21.20 -8.94 4.88
C TRP A 290 19.91 -8.12 4.99
N ASP A 291 19.13 -8.11 3.93
CA ASP A 291 17.82 -7.46 3.84
C ASP A 291 16.67 -8.44 4.10
N PHE A 292 16.97 -9.62 4.63
CA PHE A 292 16.03 -10.71 4.95
C PHE A 292 16.25 -11.25 6.37
N ASP A 293 15.20 -11.82 6.95
CA ASP A 293 15.26 -12.43 8.28
C ASP A 293 16.04 -13.75 8.23
N CYS A 294 17.02 -13.87 9.12
CA CYS A 294 17.83 -15.06 9.32
C CYS A 294 18.02 -15.32 10.82
N ALA A 295 18.00 -16.59 11.22
CA ALA A 295 18.22 -17.06 12.57
C ALA A 295 19.44 -17.98 12.64
N TYR A 296 20.11 -18.00 13.78
CA TYR A 296 21.15 -18.98 14.07
C TYR A 296 20.59 -20.02 15.04
N ASP A 297 20.71 -21.29 14.68
CA ASP A 297 20.07 -22.39 15.38
C ASP A 297 21.07 -23.54 15.58
N THR A 298 21.32 -23.88 16.84
CA THR A 298 22.19 -25.01 17.22
C THR A 298 21.41 -26.22 17.72
N GLU A 299 20.07 -26.16 17.70
CA GLU A 299 19.19 -27.08 18.40
C GLU A 299 18.17 -27.80 17.50
N SER A 300 17.82 -27.35 16.31
CA SER A 300 16.70 -27.99 15.57
C SER A 300 17.13 -29.02 14.49
N TYR A 301 18.37 -28.94 14.00
CA TYR A 301 18.81 -29.72 12.84
C TYR A 301 19.83 -30.79 13.22
N GLU A 302 19.39 -32.04 13.17
CA GLU A 302 20.18 -33.22 13.52
C GLU A 302 20.81 -33.85 12.26
N THR A 303 22.14 -33.84 12.18
CA THR A 303 22.89 -34.43 11.05
C THR A 303 23.37 -35.84 11.33
N SER A 304 23.43 -36.27 12.58
CA SER A 304 23.67 -37.68 12.93
C SER A 304 23.03 -38.00 14.26
N GLU A 305 23.00 -39.26 14.66
CA GLU A 305 22.35 -39.68 15.91
C GLU A 305 22.92 -38.93 17.12
N GLY A 306 22.13 -37.99 17.66
CA GLY A 306 22.49 -37.12 18.78
C GLY A 306 23.38 -35.92 18.42
N HIS A 307 23.71 -35.70 17.14
CA HIS A 307 24.54 -34.58 16.69
C HIS A 307 23.70 -33.49 16.02
N LYS A 308 23.66 -32.32 16.65
CA LYS A 308 23.01 -31.13 16.12
C LYS A 308 24.05 -30.20 15.51
N CYS A 309 23.86 -29.83 14.25
CA CYS A 309 24.76 -28.92 13.56
C CYS A 309 24.27 -27.46 13.72
N PRO A 310 25.17 -26.49 13.94
CA PRO A 310 24.83 -25.08 13.84
C PRO A 310 24.29 -24.74 12.46
N SER A 311 23.18 -24.02 12.43
CA SER A 311 22.41 -23.75 11.22
C SER A 311 22.10 -22.26 11.09
N PHE A 312 22.28 -21.69 9.90
CA PHE A 312 21.72 -20.39 9.57
C PHE A 312 20.43 -20.60 8.78
N LEU A 313 19.31 -20.23 9.38
CA LEU A 313 17.98 -20.49 8.86
C LEU A 313 17.36 -19.21 8.36
N LEU A 314 17.01 -19.15 7.09
CA LEU A 314 16.21 -18.05 6.57
C LEU A 314 14.78 -18.23 7.09
N VAL A 315 14.27 -17.21 7.78
CA VAL A 315 12.92 -17.26 8.35
C VAL A 315 11.96 -16.66 7.33
N PRO A 316 10.99 -17.42 6.80
CA PRO A 316 9.97 -16.86 5.94
C PRO A 316 9.09 -15.91 6.76
N THR A 317 9.23 -14.60 6.55
CA THR A 317 8.38 -13.56 7.13
C THR A 317 7.88 -12.63 6.03
N VAL A 318 6.74 -11.97 6.28
CA VAL A 318 6.45 -10.69 5.63
C VAL A 318 6.43 -9.61 6.72
N ARG A 319 7.64 -9.16 7.09
CA ARG A 319 7.90 -7.94 7.84
C ARG A 319 8.65 -6.97 6.92
N GLY A 320 8.51 -5.66 7.13
CA GLY A 320 9.18 -4.66 6.29
C GLY A 320 8.52 -4.46 4.92
N GLU A 321 7.19 -4.60 4.82
CA GLU A 321 6.41 -4.22 3.64
C GLU A 321 5.73 -2.85 3.82
N ILE A 322 5.57 -2.10 2.74
CA ILE A 322 4.59 -1.00 2.64
C ILE A 322 3.31 -1.52 1.98
N HIS A 323 2.25 -1.68 2.77
CA HIS A 323 0.93 -2.10 2.30
C HIS A 323 0.03 -0.90 2.04
N ALA A 324 -0.47 -0.74 0.82
CA ALA A 324 -1.44 0.29 0.49
C ALA A 324 -2.88 -0.19 0.73
N LEU A 325 -3.68 0.63 1.40
CA LEU A 325 -5.12 0.43 1.54
C LEU A 325 -5.86 1.50 0.75
N ILE A 326 -6.57 1.11 -0.30
CA ILE A 326 -7.27 2.02 -1.20
C ILE A 326 -8.76 1.70 -1.31
N GLY A 327 -9.55 2.69 -1.70
CA GLY A 327 -11.00 2.58 -1.86
C GLY A 327 -11.65 3.94 -2.00
N GLU A 328 -12.92 4.00 -2.41
CA GLU A 328 -13.68 5.25 -2.44
C GLU A 328 -13.82 5.88 -1.04
N ASN A 329 -14.20 7.17 -0.98
CA ASN A 329 -14.55 7.77 0.30
C ASN A 329 -15.78 7.09 0.88
N GLY A 330 -15.70 6.71 2.15
CA GLY A 330 -16.76 5.94 2.81
C GLY A 330 -16.69 4.43 2.56
N ALA A 331 -15.64 3.92 1.90
CA ALA A 331 -15.42 2.48 1.75
C ALA A 331 -15.10 1.75 3.07
N GLY A 332 -14.80 2.47 4.16
CA GLY A 332 -14.52 1.89 5.47
C GLY A 332 -13.04 1.91 5.91
N LYS A 333 -12.14 2.53 5.12
CA LYS A 333 -10.69 2.60 5.42
C LYS A 333 -10.38 3.20 6.79
N SER A 334 -10.83 4.43 7.07
CA SER A 334 -10.59 5.08 8.37
C SER A 334 -11.31 4.37 9.52
N THR A 335 -12.47 3.75 9.26
CA THR A 335 -13.16 2.90 10.26
C THR A 335 -12.29 1.72 10.66
N LEU A 336 -11.70 1.02 9.68
CA LEU A 336 -10.77 -0.07 9.93
C LEU A 336 -9.56 0.41 10.74
N MET A 337 -9.02 1.59 10.42
CA MET A 337 -7.89 2.14 11.19
C MET A 337 -8.25 2.50 12.62
N ASN A 338 -9.45 3.02 12.85
CA ASN A 338 -9.93 3.31 14.20
C ASN A 338 -10.08 2.03 15.03
N VAL A 339 -10.43 0.90 14.39
CA VAL A 339 -10.42 -0.43 15.03
C VAL A 339 -8.99 -0.88 15.32
N LEU A 340 -8.09 -0.86 14.32
CA LEU A 340 -6.69 -1.31 14.48
C LEU A 340 -5.89 -0.50 15.51
N SER A 341 -6.18 0.80 15.62
CA SER A 341 -5.54 1.70 16.59
C SER A 341 -6.19 1.65 17.99
N GLY A 342 -7.31 0.98 18.17
CA GLY A 342 -8.04 0.97 19.45
C GLY A 342 -8.80 2.25 19.77
N GLN A 343 -8.97 3.16 18.79
CA GLN A 343 -9.83 4.33 18.93
C GLN A 343 -11.32 3.93 18.99
N TYR A 344 -11.70 2.90 18.24
CA TYR A 344 -12.91 2.13 18.52
C TYR A 344 -12.56 0.99 19.48
N PRO A 345 -13.06 1.03 20.72
CA PRO A 345 -12.66 0.08 21.74
C PRO A 345 -13.19 -1.32 21.42
N TYR A 346 -12.42 -2.33 21.80
CA TYR A 346 -12.84 -3.73 21.77
C TYR A 346 -14.23 -3.90 22.39
N GLY A 347 -15.10 -4.65 21.69
CA GLY A 347 -16.51 -4.85 22.05
C GLY A 347 -17.47 -3.81 21.46
N SER A 348 -16.98 -2.74 20.83
CA SER A 348 -17.80 -1.83 20.01
C SER A 348 -18.00 -2.31 18.56
N TYR A 349 -17.24 -3.33 18.16
CA TYR A 349 -17.27 -3.99 16.86
C TYR A 349 -17.26 -5.52 17.05
N THR A 350 -17.61 -6.26 16.01
CA THR A 350 -17.53 -7.74 15.95
C THR A 350 -16.30 -8.18 15.17
N GLY A 351 -15.77 -9.38 15.46
CA GLY A 351 -14.55 -9.92 14.84
C GLY A 351 -13.30 -9.74 15.70
N THR A 352 -12.16 -10.18 15.19
CA THR A 352 -10.87 -10.22 15.90
C THR A 352 -9.82 -9.38 15.19
N VAL A 353 -8.90 -8.79 15.96
CA VAL A 353 -7.67 -8.15 15.45
C VAL A 353 -6.51 -8.95 16.00
N THR A 354 -5.66 -9.47 15.14
CA THR A 354 -4.49 -10.26 15.55
C THR A 354 -3.21 -9.53 15.13
N TYR A 355 -2.24 -9.42 16.04
CA TYR A 355 -0.95 -8.78 15.77
C TYR A 355 0.18 -9.61 16.40
N GLU A 356 1.20 -9.94 15.62
CA GLU A 356 2.28 -10.87 16.01
C GLU A 356 1.75 -12.21 16.59
N GLY A 357 0.66 -12.74 16.00
CA GLY A 357 0.03 -14.00 16.44
C GLY A 357 -0.86 -13.88 17.69
N GLU A 358 -0.98 -12.68 18.29
CA GLU A 358 -1.79 -12.46 19.48
C GLU A 358 -3.08 -11.69 19.18
N GLU A 359 -4.22 -12.19 19.68
CA GLU A 359 -5.47 -11.45 19.67
C GLU A 359 -5.34 -10.15 20.48
N CYS A 360 -5.69 -9.03 19.87
CA CYS A 360 -5.55 -7.69 20.41
C CYS A 360 -6.90 -7.13 20.85
N LYS A 361 -7.00 -6.75 22.13
CA LYS A 361 -8.22 -6.20 22.76
C LYS A 361 -8.01 -4.76 23.18
N PHE A 362 -7.69 -3.90 22.21
CA PHE A 362 -7.40 -2.49 22.46
C PHE A 362 -8.66 -1.75 22.94
N LYS A 363 -8.56 -1.04 24.08
CA LYS A 363 -9.64 -0.19 24.62
C LYS A 363 -9.39 1.29 24.34
N ASN A 364 -8.16 1.65 24.03
CA ASN A 364 -7.71 3.00 23.74
C ASN A 364 -6.39 2.96 22.94
N LEU A 365 -5.98 4.11 22.42
CA LEU A 365 -4.75 4.28 21.64
C LEU A 365 -3.47 3.86 22.37
N ASN A 366 -3.38 4.03 23.70
CA ASN A 366 -2.16 3.64 24.42
C ASN A 366 -1.96 2.12 24.41
N ASP A 367 -3.04 1.34 24.28
CA ASP A 367 -2.96 -0.12 24.27
C ASP A 367 -2.30 -0.63 22.97
N SER A 368 -2.62 -0.02 21.83
CA SER A 368 -2.03 -0.35 20.52
C SER A 368 -0.61 0.19 20.39
N GLU A 369 -0.35 1.39 20.88
CA GLU A 369 0.99 1.98 20.94
C GLU A 369 1.95 1.17 21.81
N ALA A 370 1.47 0.57 22.90
CA ALA A 370 2.28 -0.31 23.75
C ALA A 370 2.73 -1.58 23.01
N LYS A 371 1.97 -2.05 22.01
CA LYS A 371 2.36 -3.14 21.11
C LYS A 371 3.22 -2.68 19.92
N GLY A 372 3.49 -1.38 19.81
CA GLY A 372 4.28 -0.79 18.73
C GLY A 372 3.48 -0.45 17.46
N ILE A 373 2.15 -0.36 17.56
CA ILE A 373 1.28 0.10 16.47
C ILE A 373 1.07 1.60 16.66
N VAL A 374 1.56 2.41 15.72
CA VAL A 374 1.42 3.87 15.77
C VAL A 374 0.70 4.37 14.53
N ILE A 375 -0.30 5.23 14.73
CA ILE A 375 -1.08 5.83 13.66
C ILE A 375 -0.76 7.33 13.52
N ILE A 376 -0.61 7.77 12.28
CA ILE A 376 -0.53 9.18 11.89
C ILE A 376 -1.79 9.50 11.11
N HIS A 377 -2.61 10.40 11.65
CA HIS A 377 -3.88 10.79 11.06
C HIS A 377 -3.72 11.83 9.95
N GLN A 378 -4.73 11.93 9.07
CA GLN A 378 -4.78 12.90 7.98
C GLN A 378 -4.70 14.37 8.47
N GLU A 379 -5.38 14.69 9.57
CA GLU A 379 -5.25 16.01 10.21
C GLU A 379 -4.14 15.96 11.25
N LEU A 380 -3.16 16.86 11.11
CA LEU A 380 -2.02 17.00 12.01
C LEU A 380 -2.48 17.27 13.45
N ALA A 381 -2.12 16.38 14.38
CA ALA A 381 -2.48 16.46 15.79
C ALA A 381 -1.47 17.30 16.60
N LEU A 382 -1.13 18.48 16.07
CA LEU A 382 -0.14 19.40 16.63
C LEU A 382 -0.79 20.65 17.18
N ILE A 383 -0.42 21.05 18.39
CA ILE A 383 -0.87 22.28 19.04
C ILE A 383 -0.02 23.45 18.52
N PRO A 384 -0.60 24.42 17.79
CA PRO A 384 0.17 25.47 17.09
C PRO A 384 0.99 26.38 18.03
N LEU A 385 0.54 26.53 19.28
CA LEU A 385 1.15 27.40 20.29
C LEU A 385 2.23 26.72 21.12
N LEU A 386 2.48 25.43 20.92
CA LEU A 386 3.55 24.69 21.58
C LEU A 386 4.74 24.52 20.63
N SER A 387 5.93 24.36 21.22
CA SER A 387 7.14 24.02 20.46
C SER A 387 7.07 22.62 19.86
N ILE A 388 7.95 22.34 18.89
CA ILE A 388 8.07 21.01 18.29
C ILE A 388 8.34 19.95 19.37
N GLY A 389 9.32 20.19 20.25
CA GLY A 389 9.66 19.26 21.34
C GLY A 389 8.52 19.03 22.32
N GLU A 390 7.77 20.08 22.66
CA GLU A 390 6.57 19.94 23.50
C GLU A 390 5.49 19.07 22.83
N ASN A 391 5.24 19.26 21.54
CA ASN A 391 4.26 18.46 20.80
C ASN A 391 4.65 16.99 20.67
N MET A 392 5.94 16.71 20.45
CA MET A 392 6.44 15.34 20.29
C MET A 392 6.29 14.51 21.55
N PHE A 393 6.52 15.11 22.72
CA PHE A 393 6.49 14.40 24.01
C PHE A 393 5.21 14.65 24.83
N LEU A 394 4.21 15.31 24.26
CA LEU A 394 2.94 15.56 24.93
C LEU A 394 2.24 14.25 25.28
N GLY A 395 1.93 14.03 26.57
CA GLY A 395 1.35 12.79 27.08
C GLY A 395 2.37 11.67 27.35
N ASN A 396 3.64 11.88 26.98
CA ASN A 396 4.77 11.00 27.28
C ASN A 396 5.97 11.83 27.76
N GLU A 397 5.75 12.70 28.76
CA GLU A 397 6.75 13.68 29.15
C GLU A 397 7.98 13.00 29.77
N ILE A 398 9.17 13.39 29.29
CA ILE A 398 10.43 12.95 29.88
C ILE A 398 10.58 13.63 31.24
N LYS A 399 10.51 12.85 32.32
CA LYS A 399 10.57 13.35 33.69
C LYS A 399 11.96 13.14 34.30
N ASN A 400 12.44 14.15 35.02
CA ASN A 400 13.64 14.03 35.84
C ASN A 400 13.35 13.23 37.12
N LYS A 401 14.38 12.95 37.93
CA LYS A 401 14.26 12.17 39.18
C LYS A 401 13.28 12.78 40.21
N ARG A 402 12.89 14.06 40.06
CA ARG A 402 11.93 14.76 40.93
C ARG A 402 10.51 14.79 40.35
N GLY A 403 10.27 14.15 39.20
CA GLY A 403 8.96 14.07 38.56
C GLY A 403 8.56 15.29 37.75
N SER A 404 9.42 16.31 37.62
CA SER A 404 9.21 17.46 36.72
C SER A 404 9.73 17.15 35.32
N ILE A 405 9.20 17.84 34.31
CA ILE A 405 9.66 17.70 32.92
C ILE A 405 11.14 18.07 32.82
N ASP A 406 11.91 17.24 32.13
CA ASP A 406 13.32 17.44 31.81
C ASP A 406 13.44 18.07 30.42
N TRP A 407 13.33 19.40 30.37
CA TRP A 407 13.28 20.16 29.11
C TRP A 407 14.52 19.97 28.24
N ASP A 408 15.70 19.96 28.85
CA ASP A 408 16.96 19.77 28.13
C ASP A 408 16.97 18.42 27.42
N ARG A 409 16.54 17.37 28.12
CA ARG A 409 16.43 16.03 27.54
C ARG A 409 15.30 15.94 26.51
N THR A 410 14.14 16.54 26.78
CA THR A 410 13.01 16.60 25.82
C THR A 410 13.45 17.22 24.50
N TYR A 411 14.11 18.37 24.52
CA TYR A 411 14.57 19.01 23.29
C TYR A 411 15.69 18.21 22.60
N SER A 412 16.63 17.64 23.36
CA SER A 412 17.70 16.81 22.78
C SER A 412 17.18 15.54 22.12
N GLU A 413 16.22 14.83 22.73
CA GLU A 413 15.61 13.65 22.11
C GLU A 413 14.71 14.03 20.93
N ALA A 414 13.98 15.15 21.01
CA ALA A 414 13.21 15.66 19.88
C ALA A 414 14.11 15.93 18.65
N GLU A 415 15.26 16.58 18.84
CA GLU A 415 16.22 16.83 17.76
C GLU A 415 16.78 15.55 17.15
N LYS A 416 17.02 14.50 17.95
CA LYS A 416 17.43 13.18 17.42
C LYS A 416 16.36 12.57 16.52
N HIS A 417 15.10 12.56 16.96
CA HIS A 417 14.02 11.99 16.17
C HIS A 417 13.68 12.84 14.94
N MET A 418 13.79 14.17 15.04
CA MET A 418 13.67 15.06 13.87
C MET A 418 14.79 14.79 12.86
N ALA A 419 16.02 14.54 13.30
CA ALA A 419 17.11 14.19 12.41
C ALA A 419 16.87 12.86 11.65
N GLN A 420 16.21 11.88 12.29
CA GLN A 420 15.85 10.60 11.64
C GLN A 420 14.90 10.77 10.45
N VAL A 421 14.13 11.86 10.40
CA VAL A 421 13.20 12.17 9.31
C VAL A 421 13.70 13.32 8.42
N GLY A 422 14.97 13.71 8.55
CA GLY A 422 15.58 14.80 7.78
C GLY A 422 15.10 16.21 8.15
N LEU A 423 14.47 16.39 9.31
CA LEU A 423 14.02 17.69 9.79
C LEU A 423 15.12 18.39 10.61
N HIS A 424 15.60 19.52 10.10
CA HIS A 424 16.68 20.31 10.73
C HIS A 424 16.17 21.62 11.36
N GLU A 425 15.06 21.54 12.10
CA GLU A 425 14.51 22.66 12.87
C GLU A 425 14.94 22.57 14.33
N SER A 426 14.97 23.71 15.03
CA SER A 426 15.14 23.69 16.48
C SER A 426 13.90 23.09 17.15
N ALA A 427 14.07 22.20 18.12
CA ALA A 427 12.94 21.64 18.86
C ALA A 427 12.16 22.69 19.68
N GLN A 428 12.71 23.90 19.86
CA GLN A 428 12.07 25.02 20.54
C GLN A 428 11.19 25.88 19.61
N THR A 429 11.27 25.68 18.29
CA THR A 429 10.43 26.40 17.32
C THR A 429 8.95 26.06 17.53
N LEU A 430 8.06 27.05 17.45
CA LEU A 430 6.61 26.82 17.57
C LEU A 430 6.05 26.17 16.30
N ILE A 431 5.08 25.27 16.46
CA ILE A 431 4.42 24.60 15.32
C ILE A 431 3.82 25.61 14.32
N LYS A 432 3.19 26.69 14.81
CA LYS A 432 2.60 27.71 13.94
C LYS A 432 3.61 28.43 13.03
N ASP A 433 4.90 28.37 13.36
CA ASP A 433 5.97 29.09 12.66
C ASP A 433 6.65 28.21 11.59
N ILE A 434 6.27 26.93 11.47
CA ILE A 434 6.75 26.01 10.43
C ILE A 434 5.64 25.65 9.43
N GLY A 435 6.02 25.44 8.17
CA GLY A 435 5.08 25.04 7.10
C GLY A 435 4.53 23.63 7.27
N THR A 436 3.41 23.33 6.61
CA THR A 436 2.68 22.05 6.73
C THR A 436 3.52 20.81 6.41
N GLY A 437 4.41 20.88 5.41
CA GLY A 437 5.34 19.78 5.11
C GLY A 437 6.29 19.45 6.27
N LYS A 438 6.84 20.47 6.92
CA LYS A 438 7.66 20.29 8.12
C LYS A 438 6.84 19.77 9.30
N GLN A 439 5.59 20.22 9.44
CA GLN A 439 4.68 19.70 10.47
C GLN A 439 4.40 18.20 10.28
N GLN A 440 4.27 17.71 9.04
CA GLN A 440 4.14 16.28 8.76
C GLN A 440 5.38 15.49 9.21
N LEU A 441 6.58 16.00 8.95
CA LEU A 441 7.82 15.40 9.43
C LEU A 441 7.87 15.38 10.97
N VAL A 442 7.34 16.39 11.65
CA VAL A 442 7.21 16.39 13.12
C VAL A 442 6.32 15.25 13.62
N GLU A 443 5.17 14.98 12.98
CA GLU A 443 4.30 13.86 13.36
C GLU A 443 4.99 12.49 13.15
N ILE A 444 5.76 12.35 12.07
CA ILE A 444 6.53 11.13 11.83
C ILE A 444 7.64 10.98 12.86
N ALA A 445 8.41 12.03 13.13
CA ALA A 445 9.42 12.05 14.19
C ALA A 445 8.82 11.71 15.56
N LYS A 446 7.61 12.22 15.84
CA LYS A 446 6.85 11.89 17.05
C LYS A 446 6.51 10.40 17.12
N ALA A 447 6.14 9.77 16.01
CA ALA A 447 5.94 8.33 15.96
C ALA A 447 7.22 7.55 16.31
N PHE A 448 8.39 7.98 15.81
CA PHE A 448 9.69 7.39 16.11
C PHE A 448 10.20 7.64 17.53
N SER A 449 9.64 8.63 18.24
CA SER A 449 9.88 8.76 19.69
C SER A 449 9.29 7.59 20.49
N LYS A 450 8.43 6.79 19.86
CA LYS A 450 7.84 5.56 20.40
C LYS A 450 8.54 4.34 19.79
N LYS A 451 8.42 3.18 20.45
CA LYS A 451 8.91 1.90 19.90
C LYS A 451 7.96 1.41 18.80
N VAL A 452 8.04 2.00 17.62
CA VAL A 452 7.18 1.66 16.48
C VAL A 452 7.68 0.38 15.78
N LYS A 453 6.75 -0.53 15.52
CA LYS A 453 6.92 -1.76 14.73
C LYS A 453 6.01 -1.77 13.50
N LEU A 454 4.80 -1.22 13.65
CA LEU A 454 3.83 -1.02 12.58
C LEU A 454 3.45 0.47 12.54
N LEU A 455 3.74 1.12 11.41
CA LEU A 455 3.37 2.51 11.18
C LEU A 455 2.16 2.59 10.24
N ILE A 456 1.07 3.23 10.67
CA ILE A 456 -0.13 3.45 9.86
C ILE A 456 -0.19 4.93 9.49
N LEU A 457 -0.26 5.24 8.20
CA LEU A 457 -0.31 6.61 7.69
C LEU A 457 -1.62 6.85 6.92
N ASP A 458 -2.47 7.74 7.42
CA ASP A 458 -3.74 8.11 6.77
C ASP A 458 -3.59 9.38 5.92
N GLU A 459 -3.61 9.23 4.59
CA GLU A 459 -3.44 10.28 3.58
C GLU A 459 -2.27 11.25 3.84
N PRO A 460 -1.05 10.74 4.06
CA PRO A 460 0.07 11.50 4.63
C PRO A 460 0.61 12.61 3.71
N THR A 461 0.24 12.61 2.43
CA THR A 461 0.69 13.55 1.39
C THR A 461 -0.42 14.49 0.92
N SER A 462 -1.63 14.42 1.47
CA SER A 462 -2.81 15.15 0.99
C SER A 462 -2.68 16.67 1.06
N SER A 463 -1.85 17.18 1.97
CA SER A 463 -1.58 18.61 2.18
C SER A 463 -0.21 19.08 1.66
N LEU A 464 0.54 18.18 1.00
CA LEU A 464 1.90 18.41 0.53
C LEU A 464 1.94 18.71 -0.97
N ASN A 465 2.94 19.47 -1.41
CA ASN A 465 3.28 19.55 -2.83
C ASN A 465 4.00 18.26 -3.29
N ASP A 466 4.19 18.10 -4.60
CA ASP A 466 4.74 16.87 -5.17
C ASP A 466 6.18 16.58 -4.74
N GLU A 467 7.01 17.62 -4.53
CA GLU A 467 8.39 17.47 -4.05
C GLU A 467 8.41 16.96 -2.61
N ASP A 468 7.65 17.59 -1.70
CA ASP A 468 7.54 17.20 -0.30
C ASP A 468 6.89 15.81 -0.14
N ALA A 469 5.89 15.49 -0.97
CA ALA A 469 5.26 14.18 -1.00
C ALA A 469 6.26 13.09 -1.41
N LYS A 470 7.07 13.33 -2.46
CA LYS A 470 8.11 12.39 -2.88
C LYS A 470 9.14 12.16 -1.78
N MET A 471 9.61 13.22 -1.13
CA MET A 471 10.56 13.11 -0.01
C MET A 471 10.01 12.23 1.13
N LEU A 472 8.73 12.39 1.46
CA LEU A 472 8.05 11.55 2.45
C LEU A 472 8.00 10.08 2.02
N LEU A 473 7.63 9.80 0.77
CA LEU A 473 7.57 8.41 0.28
C LEU A 473 8.95 7.77 0.22
N ASP A 474 9.99 8.53 -0.15
CA ASP A 474 11.38 8.07 -0.11
C ASP A 474 11.82 7.70 1.31
N LEU A 475 11.42 8.51 2.29
CA LEU A 475 11.69 8.23 3.69
C LEU A 475 10.98 6.95 4.17
N LEU A 476 9.73 6.72 3.78
CA LEU A 476 9.02 5.46 4.09
C LEU A 476 9.71 4.26 3.47
N MET A 477 10.19 4.38 2.23
CA MET A 477 10.98 3.35 1.56
C MET A 477 12.31 3.08 2.28
N GLU A 478 12.93 4.10 2.86
CA GLU A 478 14.13 3.94 3.69
C GLU A 478 13.82 3.23 5.01
N PHE A 479 12.71 3.56 5.68
CA PHE A 479 12.31 2.87 6.90
C PHE A 479 11.91 1.42 6.64
N LYS A 480 11.27 1.15 5.51
CA LYS A 480 10.98 -0.20 5.03
C LYS A 480 12.26 -1.05 4.98
N LYS A 481 13.34 -0.52 4.40
CA LYS A 481 14.67 -1.20 4.36
C LYS A 481 15.22 -1.50 5.75
N ASN A 482 14.82 -0.74 6.77
CA ASN A 482 15.20 -0.97 8.16
C ASN A 482 14.19 -1.86 8.93
N GLY A 483 13.34 -2.60 8.21
CA GLY A 483 12.40 -3.58 8.78
C GLY A 483 11.08 -2.99 9.30
N LEU A 484 10.80 -1.70 9.07
CA LEU A 484 9.54 -1.09 9.49
C LEU A 484 8.41 -1.50 8.54
N THR A 485 7.41 -2.22 9.05
CA THR A 485 6.17 -2.47 8.33
C THR A 485 5.29 -1.23 8.36
N SER A 486 4.74 -0.83 7.21
CA SER A 486 3.87 0.33 7.10
C SER A 486 2.56 0.02 6.38
N ILE A 487 1.46 0.62 6.85
CA ILE A 487 0.20 0.68 6.10
C ILE A 487 0.02 2.13 5.63
N ILE A 488 -0.06 2.35 4.32
CA ILE A 488 -0.37 3.67 3.75
C ILE A 488 -1.79 3.69 3.21
N ILE A 489 -2.55 4.70 3.58
CA ILE A 489 -3.90 4.93 3.06
C ILE A 489 -3.81 6.14 2.17
N THR A 490 -4.10 5.96 0.90
CA THR A 490 -4.06 7.05 -0.07
C THR A 490 -5.07 6.78 -1.17
N HIS A 491 -5.57 7.86 -1.75
CA HIS A 491 -6.34 7.84 -2.99
C HIS A 491 -5.49 8.29 -4.19
N LYS A 492 -4.21 8.63 -3.97
CA LYS A 492 -3.26 9.04 -5.01
C LYS A 492 -2.53 7.81 -5.54
N LEU A 493 -2.93 7.37 -6.74
CA LEU A 493 -2.47 6.12 -7.35
C LEU A 493 -0.95 6.11 -7.62
N ASN A 494 -0.40 7.26 -8.01
CA ASN A 494 1.02 7.44 -8.24
C ASN A 494 1.86 7.12 -7.00
N GLU A 495 1.35 7.33 -5.79
CA GLU A 495 2.05 7.00 -4.54
C GLU A 495 2.11 5.50 -4.31
N ILE A 496 1.00 4.80 -4.59
CA ILE A 496 0.88 3.35 -4.48
C ILE A 496 1.86 2.69 -5.46
N ILE A 497 1.79 3.09 -6.73
CA ILE A 497 2.68 2.57 -7.78
C ILE A 497 4.15 2.82 -7.39
N TYR A 498 4.43 3.95 -6.75
CA TYR A 498 5.76 4.32 -6.31
C TYR A 498 6.29 3.42 -5.18
N CYS A 499 5.62 3.39 -4.02
CA CYS A 499 6.20 2.82 -2.80
C CYS A 499 5.57 1.52 -2.29
N ALA A 500 4.33 1.19 -2.67
CA ALA A 500 3.64 0.05 -2.08
C ALA A 500 4.10 -1.28 -2.68
N ASP A 501 4.26 -2.30 -1.83
CA ASP A 501 4.52 -3.67 -2.27
C ASP A 501 3.23 -4.43 -2.53
N ARG A 502 2.17 -4.14 -1.77
CA ARG A 502 0.82 -4.64 -2.04
C ARG A 502 -0.20 -3.54 -1.90
N CYS A 503 -1.35 -3.75 -2.51
CA CYS A 503 -2.46 -2.83 -2.51
C CYS A 503 -3.78 -3.58 -2.30
N THR A 504 -4.43 -3.40 -1.15
CA THR A 504 -5.78 -3.91 -0.90
C THR A 504 -6.82 -2.86 -1.30
N ILE A 505 -7.74 -3.25 -2.17
CA ILE A 505 -8.85 -2.42 -2.63
C ILE A 505 -10.10 -2.75 -1.81
N ILE A 506 -10.67 -1.74 -1.15
CA ILE A 506 -11.92 -1.83 -0.38
C ILE A 506 -13.01 -1.02 -1.08
N ARG A 507 -14.21 -1.59 -1.17
CA ARG A 507 -15.42 -0.90 -1.64
C ARG A 507 -16.62 -1.32 -0.81
N ASP A 508 -17.45 -0.34 -0.44
CA ASP A 508 -18.68 -0.52 0.33
C ASP A 508 -18.51 -1.38 1.61
N GLY A 509 -17.39 -1.22 2.32
CA GLY A 509 -17.11 -1.96 3.56
C GLY A 509 -16.56 -3.37 3.37
N THR A 510 -16.25 -3.76 2.13
CA THR A 510 -15.75 -5.11 1.77
C THR A 510 -14.44 -5.05 1.00
N THR A 511 -13.57 -6.01 1.22
CA THR A 511 -12.37 -6.21 0.40
C THR A 511 -12.79 -6.72 -0.97
N ILE A 512 -12.34 -6.04 -2.03
CA ILE A 512 -12.61 -6.41 -3.42
C ILE A 512 -11.49 -7.30 -3.95
N GLU A 513 -10.24 -6.85 -3.82
CA GLU A 513 -9.05 -7.60 -4.24
C GLU A 513 -7.80 -7.08 -3.52
N THR A 514 -6.74 -7.87 -3.51
CA THR A 514 -5.40 -7.46 -3.08
C THR A 514 -4.42 -7.71 -4.21
N LEU A 515 -3.72 -6.67 -4.64
CA LEU A 515 -2.74 -6.71 -5.72
C LEU A 515 -1.33 -6.69 -5.13
N THR A 516 -0.40 -7.44 -5.71
CA THR A 516 0.99 -7.55 -5.27
C THR A 516 1.94 -7.05 -6.36
N LYS A 517 2.81 -6.11 -6.04
CA LYS A 517 3.73 -5.47 -6.98
C LYS A 517 4.76 -6.47 -7.49
N GLY A 518 4.91 -6.55 -8.81
CA GLY A 518 5.77 -7.52 -9.48
C GLY A 518 5.11 -8.87 -9.75
N VAL A 519 3.89 -9.10 -9.24
CA VAL A 519 3.09 -10.31 -9.50
C VAL A 519 1.82 -9.94 -10.27
N ASP A 520 1.06 -9.01 -9.74
CA ASP A 520 -0.18 -8.52 -10.32
C ASP A 520 0.04 -7.24 -11.13
N ASP A 521 -0.88 -6.96 -12.06
CA ASP A 521 -0.94 -5.67 -12.75
C ASP A 521 -1.34 -4.56 -11.76
N LEU A 522 -0.33 -3.85 -11.25
CA LEU A 522 -0.49 -2.69 -10.39
C LEU A 522 -0.67 -1.37 -11.16
N SER A 523 -1.28 -1.41 -12.35
CA SER A 523 -1.61 -0.22 -13.14
C SER A 523 -2.67 0.65 -12.46
N GLU A 524 -2.63 1.97 -12.73
CA GLU A 524 -3.70 2.88 -12.33
C GLU A 524 -5.06 2.34 -12.75
N ASP A 525 -5.13 1.84 -13.98
CA ASP A 525 -6.31 1.30 -14.62
C ASP A 525 -6.96 0.17 -13.83
N ARG A 526 -6.16 -0.81 -13.40
CA ARG A 526 -6.65 -1.94 -12.60
C ARG A 526 -7.15 -1.48 -11.24
N ILE A 527 -6.38 -0.61 -10.58
CA ILE A 527 -6.72 -0.12 -9.24
C ILE A 527 -8.03 0.69 -9.28
N ILE A 528 -8.18 1.59 -10.26
CA ILE A 528 -9.41 2.37 -10.47
C ILE A 528 -10.60 1.44 -10.69
N LYS A 529 -10.44 0.42 -11.54
CA LYS A 529 -11.51 -0.55 -11.83
C LYS A 529 -11.95 -1.28 -10.56
N GLY A 530 -11.02 -1.68 -9.70
CA GLY A 530 -11.35 -2.27 -8.40
C GLY A 530 -12.10 -1.29 -7.49
N MET A 531 -11.65 -0.03 -7.43
CA MET A 531 -12.25 1.00 -6.57
C MET A 531 -13.67 1.39 -6.99
N VAL A 532 -13.91 1.61 -8.28
CA VAL A 532 -15.14 2.21 -8.83
C VAL A 532 -16.07 1.18 -9.46
N GLY A 533 -15.53 0.01 -9.85
CA GLY A 533 -16.28 -1.07 -10.48
C GLY A 533 -16.61 -0.86 -11.96
N ARG A 534 -15.92 0.07 -12.65
CA ARG A 534 -16.12 0.43 -14.06
C ARG A 534 -14.77 0.60 -14.78
N SER A 535 -14.72 0.48 -16.10
CA SER A 535 -13.47 0.54 -16.90
C SER A 535 -12.93 1.95 -17.07
N MET A 536 -11.63 2.07 -17.36
CA MET A 536 -10.90 3.33 -17.58
C MET A 536 -11.44 4.23 -18.67
N ASP A 537 -12.10 3.67 -19.68
CA ASP A 537 -12.79 4.44 -20.72
C ASP A 537 -13.84 5.41 -20.16
N ASP A 538 -14.28 5.20 -18.91
CA ASP A 538 -15.22 6.04 -18.20
C ASP A 538 -14.55 7.06 -17.24
N ARG A 539 -13.22 7.23 -17.17
CA ARG A 539 -12.60 8.18 -16.20
C ARG A 539 -13.07 9.63 -16.40
N TYR A 540 -13.40 9.97 -17.64
CA TYR A 540 -14.01 11.24 -18.02
C TYR A 540 -15.25 10.97 -18.86
N PRO A 541 -16.44 11.46 -18.44
CA PRO A 541 -17.67 11.19 -19.17
C PRO A 541 -17.60 11.78 -20.58
N SER A 542 -17.96 10.97 -21.59
CA SER A 542 -17.99 11.41 -22.99
C SER A 542 -18.88 12.64 -23.15
N ARG A 543 -18.41 13.65 -23.88
CA ARG A 543 -19.06 14.96 -23.95
C ARG A 543 -19.68 15.20 -25.33
N LYS A 544 -20.93 15.65 -25.38
CA LYS A 544 -21.60 16.13 -26.60
C LYS A 544 -22.29 17.46 -26.35
N HIS A 545 -21.60 18.56 -26.58
CA HIS A 545 -22.20 19.89 -26.46
C HIS A 545 -21.70 20.81 -27.57
N LYS A 546 -22.40 21.93 -27.80
CA LYS A 546 -22.02 22.94 -28.80
C LYS A 546 -21.77 24.25 -28.07
N VAL A 547 -20.52 24.71 -28.09
CA VAL A 547 -20.17 26.05 -27.62
C VAL A 547 -20.81 27.08 -28.57
N SER A 548 -21.53 28.04 -28.00
CA SER A 548 -22.09 29.17 -28.72
C SER A 548 -21.07 30.31 -28.82
N ASN A 549 -21.21 31.22 -29.79
CA ASN A 549 -20.42 32.46 -29.83
C ASN A 549 -20.94 33.53 -28.85
N GLU A 550 -22.01 33.24 -28.10
CA GLU A 550 -22.58 34.14 -27.09
C GLU A 550 -21.65 34.22 -25.88
N VAL A 551 -21.15 35.42 -25.55
CA VAL A 551 -20.27 35.64 -24.40
C VAL A 551 -21.10 35.79 -23.12
N MET A 552 -20.94 34.85 -22.20
CA MET A 552 -21.64 34.85 -20.92
C MET A 552 -20.89 35.65 -19.86
N LEU A 553 -19.56 35.61 -19.87
CA LEU A 553 -18.71 36.38 -18.95
C LEU A 553 -17.53 36.98 -19.73
N GLU A 554 -17.28 38.27 -19.56
CA GLU A 554 -16.12 38.96 -20.11
C GLU A 554 -15.45 39.82 -19.03
N VAL A 555 -14.17 39.57 -18.81
CA VAL A 555 -13.31 40.31 -17.90
C VAL A 555 -12.29 41.08 -18.72
N LYS A 556 -12.08 42.37 -18.41
CA LYS A 556 -11.11 43.24 -19.08
C LYS A 556 -10.23 43.96 -18.08
N ASN A 557 -8.92 43.82 -18.27
CA ASN A 557 -7.87 44.53 -17.52
C ASN A 557 -8.10 44.49 -16.00
N TRP A 558 -8.45 43.30 -15.49
CA TRP A 558 -8.83 43.12 -14.10
C TRP A 558 -7.60 43.05 -13.21
N THR A 559 -7.48 44.01 -12.31
CA THR A 559 -6.33 44.16 -11.41
C THR A 559 -6.81 44.12 -9.96
N VAL A 560 -6.14 43.32 -9.12
CA VAL A 560 -6.49 43.08 -7.72
C VAL A 560 -5.25 43.29 -6.86
N HIS A 561 -5.37 44.11 -5.81
CA HIS A 561 -4.32 44.30 -4.83
C HIS A 561 -4.59 43.48 -3.56
N HIS A 562 -3.54 43.13 -2.82
CA HIS A 562 -3.66 42.40 -1.57
C HIS A 562 -4.45 43.24 -0.53
N PRO A 563 -5.35 42.64 0.28
CA PRO A 563 -6.19 43.39 1.21
C PRO A 563 -5.42 44.06 2.35
N LEU A 564 -4.33 43.42 2.82
CA LEU A 564 -3.49 43.93 3.92
C LEU A 564 -2.25 44.69 3.45
N TYR A 565 -1.85 44.49 2.19
CA TYR A 565 -0.62 45.03 1.60
C TYR A 565 -0.97 45.68 0.26
N PRO A 566 -1.67 46.83 0.25
CA PRO A 566 -2.27 47.40 -0.96
C PRO A 566 -1.24 47.75 -2.06
N GLU A 567 0.04 47.85 -1.73
CA GLU A 567 1.15 48.00 -2.67
C GLU A 567 1.44 46.71 -3.47
N LYS A 568 1.04 45.55 -2.96
CA LYS A 568 1.24 44.25 -3.61
C LYS A 568 0.07 43.99 -4.56
N ILE A 569 0.38 43.93 -5.86
CA ILE A 569 -0.53 43.45 -6.89
C ILE A 569 -0.57 41.92 -6.81
N VAL A 570 -1.77 41.37 -6.65
CA VAL A 570 -2.03 39.93 -6.61
C VAL A 570 -2.40 39.42 -7.99
N ASP A 571 -3.26 40.16 -8.69
CA ASP A 571 -3.66 39.91 -10.08
C ASP A 571 -3.46 41.20 -10.88
N ASP A 572 -2.81 41.12 -12.03
CA ASP A 572 -2.48 42.26 -12.89
C ASP A 572 -3.13 42.12 -14.27
N SER A 573 -4.04 43.03 -14.56
CA SER A 573 -4.60 43.25 -15.89
C SER A 573 -5.19 42.00 -16.58
N ILE A 574 -5.78 41.07 -15.81
CA ILE A 574 -6.35 39.82 -16.32
C ILE A 574 -7.52 40.11 -17.26
N SER A 575 -7.52 39.49 -18.44
CA SER A 575 -8.60 39.60 -19.43
C SER A 575 -8.97 38.23 -19.95
N CYS A 576 -10.26 37.87 -19.91
CA CYS A 576 -10.74 36.58 -20.37
C CYS A 576 -12.20 36.65 -20.83
N LYS A 577 -12.62 35.67 -21.62
CA LYS A 577 -14.01 35.49 -22.07
C LYS A 577 -14.44 34.07 -21.82
N VAL A 578 -15.69 33.91 -21.44
CA VAL A 578 -16.36 32.61 -21.31
C VAL A 578 -17.66 32.68 -22.09
N HIS A 579 -17.82 31.76 -23.02
CA HIS A 579 -18.97 31.65 -23.88
C HIS A 579 -20.01 30.68 -23.31
N LYS A 580 -21.21 30.77 -23.84
CA LYS A 580 -22.33 29.93 -23.44
C LYS A 580 -22.08 28.47 -23.82
N GLY A 581 -22.23 27.58 -22.84
CA GLY A 581 -21.87 26.18 -22.99
C GLY A 581 -20.36 25.95 -23.00
N GLU A 582 -19.53 26.92 -22.60
CA GLU A 582 -18.07 26.74 -22.54
C GLU A 582 -17.63 26.34 -21.12
N VAL A 583 -16.60 25.50 -21.04
CA VAL A 583 -15.81 25.31 -19.82
C VAL A 583 -14.46 25.99 -20.08
N VAL A 584 -14.01 26.88 -19.20
CA VAL A 584 -12.71 27.55 -19.33
C VAL A 584 -11.81 27.18 -18.15
N GLY A 585 -10.60 26.71 -18.44
CA GLY A 585 -9.64 26.27 -17.42
C GLY A 585 -8.68 27.38 -17.01
N PHE A 586 -8.46 27.54 -15.70
CA PHE A 586 -7.42 28.40 -15.14
C PHE A 586 -6.39 27.54 -14.41
N SER A 587 -5.15 27.59 -14.91
CA SER A 587 -4.00 26.84 -14.35
C SER A 587 -2.92 27.79 -13.83
N GLY A 588 -2.09 27.31 -12.91
CA GLY A 588 -0.99 28.08 -12.32
C GLY A 588 -0.51 27.45 -11.01
N LEU A 589 0.74 27.75 -10.64
CA LEU A 589 1.32 27.30 -9.37
C LEU A 589 0.50 27.81 -8.18
N GLN A 590 0.62 27.13 -7.03
CA GLN A 590 -0.01 27.61 -5.80
C GLN A 590 0.48 29.02 -5.46
N GLY A 591 -0.46 29.92 -5.12
CA GLY A 591 -0.16 31.34 -4.92
C GLY A 591 -0.02 32.18 -6.20
N ALA A 592 -0.39 31.64 -7.36
CA ALA A 592 -0.37 32.39 -8.62
C ALA A 592 -1.47 33.45 -8.76
N GLY A 593 -2.47 33.48 -7.88
CA GLY A 593 -3.60 34.44 -7.92
C GLY A 593 -4.94 33.84 -8.41
N ARG A 594 -5.03 32.53 -8.67
CA ARG A 594 -6.21 31.90 -9.28
C ARG A 594 -7.49 32.04 -8.43
N THR A 595 -7.39 31.66 -7.16
CA THR A 595 -8.46 31.78 -6.17
C THR A 595 -8.78 33.24 -5.88
N GLU A 596 -7.75 34.08 -5.76
CA GLU A 596 -7.89 35.51 -5.52
C GLU A 596 -8.63 36.21 -6.67
N PHE A 597 -8.30 35.87 -7.91
CA PHE A 597 -9.01 36.31 -9.10
C PHE A 597 -10.49 35.90 -9.05
N ALA A 598 -10.79 34.62 -8.84
CA ALA A 598 -12.16 34.12 -8.76
C ALA A 598 -12.98 34.82 -7.67
N MET A 599 -12.42 34.94 -6.45
CA MET A 599 -13.08 35.60 -5.33
C MET A 599 -13.26 37.11 -5.57
N SER A 600 -12.33 37.77 -6.27
CA SER A 600 -12.46 39.18 -6.62
C SER A 600 -13.59 39.41 -7.64
N VAL A 601 -13.73 38.52 -8.63
CA VAL A 601 -14.82 38.54 -9.62
C VAL A 601 -16.15 38.17 -8.96
N PHE A 602 -16.16 37.25 -8.01
CA PHE A 602 -17.32 36.85 -7.22
C PHE A 602 -17.65 37.88 -6.12
N GLY A 603 -18.09 39.06 -6.54
CA GLY A 603 -18.61 40.08 -5.64
C GLY A 603 -17.56 40.76 -4.75
N LYS A 604 -16.29 40.80 -5.19
CA LYS A 604 -15.17 41.42 -4.46
C LYS A 604 -14.96 40.81 -3.07
N SER A 605 -15.10 39.48 -2.99
CA SER A 605 -14.92 38.70 -1.77
C SER A 605 -13.45 38.63 -1.33
N TYR A 606 -12.52 38.94 -2.23
CA TYR A 606 -11.09 39.10 -1.95
C TYR A 606 -10.55 40.36 -2.64
N GLY A 607 -9.52 40.95 -2.02
CA GLY A 607 -8.71 42.00 -2.62
C GLY A 607 -9.11 43.42 -2.24
N SER A 608 -8.21 44.36 -2.55
CA SER A 608 -8.41 45.81 -2.45
C SER A 608 -8.10 46.49 -3.78
N ASN A 609 -8.52 47.75 -3.95
CA ASN A 609 -8.25 48.57 -5.14
C ASN A 609 -8.55 47.87 -6.49
N ILE A 610 -9.63 47.08 -6.52
CA ILE A 610 -9.99 46.30 -7.70
C ILE A 610 -10.39 47.24 -8.85
N SER A 611 -9.73 47.09 -9.99
CA SER A 611 -9.99 47.87 -11.21
C SER A 611 -10.14 46.97 -12.44
N GLY A 612 -10.68 47.52 -13.53
CA GLY A 612 -11.05 46.76 -14.73
C GLY A 612 -12.56 46.79 -14.99
N GLU A 613 -13.00 45.96 -15.93
CA GLU A 613 -14.40 45.87 -16.33
C GLU A 613 -14.88 44.41 -16.32
N LEU A 614 -16.07 44.17 -15.77
CA LEU A 614 -16.74 42.88 -15.75
C LEU A 614 -18.06 42.99 -16.50
N TYR A 615 -18.32 42.06 -17.40
CA TYR A 615 -19.56 41.94 -18.13
C TYR A 615 -20.14 40.54 -17.92
N ILE A 616 -21.45 40.47 -17.67
CA ILE A 616 -22.21 39.22 -17.57
C ILE A 616 -23.37 39.30 -18.56
N LYS A 617 -23.50 38.30 -19.43
CA LYS A 617 -24.53 38.23 -20.50
C LYS A 617 -24.55 39.52 -21.36
N GLY A 618 -23.36 40.06 -21.64
CA GLY A 618 -23.17 41.30 -22.41
C GLY A 618 -23.41 42.60 -21.65
N GLU A 619 -23.90 42.56 -20.40
CA GLU A 619 -24.15 43.75 -19.59
C GLU A 619 -22.97 44.06 -18.67
N LYS A 620 -22.52 45.32 -18.66
CA LYS A 620 -21.46 45.76 -17.72
C LYS A 620 -22.01 45.76 -16.30
N VAL A 621 -21.38 45.01 -15.41
CA VAL A 621 -21.80 44.85 -14.01
C VAL A 621 -20.73 45.37 -13.05
N ASN A 622 -21.15 45.75 -11.85
CA ASN A 622 -20.25 46.07 -10.74
C ASN A 622 -20.76 45.37 -9.48
N LEU A 623 -20.33 44.13 -9.31
CA LEU A 623 -20.76 43.26 -8.21
C LEU A 623 -20.03 43.68 -6.93
N LYS A 624 -20.78 44.18 -5.94
CA LYS A 624 -20.21 44.69 -4.68
C LYS A 624 -20.15 43.65 -3.56
N ASN A 625 -20.87 42.54 -3.73
CA ASN A 625 -20.97 41.46 -2.77
C ASN A 625 -21.43 40.17 -3.47
N PRO A 626 -21.27 39.00 -2.83
CA PRO A 626 -21.74 37.71 -3.35
C PRO A 626 -23.23 37.68 -3.73
N GLN A 627 -24.10 38.38 -2.99
CA GLN A 627 -25.54 38.37 -3.27
C GLN A 627 -25.87 39.02 -4.62
N GLU A 628 -25.15 40.08 -5.00
CA GLU A 628 -25.27 40.67 -6.34
C GLU A 628 -24.76 39.71 -7.42
N ALA A 629 -23.64 39.01 -7.19
CA ALA A 629 -23.13 38.00 -8.13
C ALA A 629 -24.17 36.90 -8.41
N ILE A 630 -24.76 36.34 -7.35
CA ILE A 630 -25.80 35.30 -7.44
C ILE A 630 -27.02 35.80 -8.23
N ARG A 631 -27.47 37.05 -8.00
CA ARG A 631 -28.60 37.65 -8.75
C ARG A 631 -28.31 37.81 -10.24
N HIS A 632 -27.05 38.04 -10.61
CA HIS A 632 -26.63 38.10 -12.01
C HIS A 632 -26.39 36.71 -12.64
N GLY A 633 -26.54 35.63 -11.87
CA GLY A 633 -26.37 34.25 -12.33
C GLY A 633 -24.93 33.74 -12.22
N LEU A 634 -24.07 34.40 -11.43
CA LEU A 634 -22.70 33.96 -11.16
C LEU A 634 -22.61 33.33 -9.77
N SER A 635 -22.10 32.10 -9.70
CA SER A 635 -21.85 31.37 -8.45
C SER A 635 -20.40 30.89 -8.36
N TYR A 636 -19.91 30.71 -7.14
CA TYR A 636 -18.53 30.33 -6.85
C TYR A 636 -18.49 29.21 -5.83
N VAL A 637 -17.86 28.09 -6.20
CA VAL A 637 -17.58 26.97 -5.32
C VAL A 637 -16.12 27.10 -4.89
N THR A 638 -15.92 27.27 -3.59
CA THR A 638 -14.61 27.51 -2.98
C THR A 638 -13.77 26.24 -2.85
N GLU A 639 -12.44 26.40 -2.90
CA GLU A 639 -11.47 25.36 -2.53
C GLU A 639 -11.61 24.97 -1.04
N ASP A 640 -11.65 25.96 -0.14
CA ASP A 640 -11.81 25.71 1.31
C ASP A 640 -13.27 25.45 1.70
N ARG A 641 -13.71 24.20 1.53
CA ARG A 641 -15.06 23.76 1.88
C ARG A 641 -15.40 23.92 3.37
N LYS A 642 -14.42 23.84 4.29
CA LYS A 642 -14.67 23.77 5.74
C LYS A 642 -14.81 25.17 6.34
N THR A 643 -13.97 26.11 5.91
CA THR A 643 -13.96 27.47 6.47
C THR A 643 -14.90 28.38 5.70
N ASN A 644 -14.91 28.30 4.37
CA ASN A 644 -15.62 29.24 3.50
C ASN A 644 -16.85 28.64 2.81
N GLY A 645 -16.91 27.30 2.68
CA GLY A 645 -17.96 26.61 1.92
C GLY A 645 -19.20 26.26 2.74
N LEU A 646 -19.01 25.54 3.85
CA LEU A 646 -20.06 24.86 4.62
C LEU A 646 -20.05 25.27 6.08
N ILE A 647 -21.23 25.28 6.70
CA ILE A 647 -21.39 25.41 8.15
C ILE A 647 -21.50 24.00 8.72
N LEU A 648 -20.37 23.45 9.14
CA LEU A 648 -20.22 22.03 9.52
C LEU A 648 -21.14 21.58 10.67
N GLY A 649 -21.48 22.50 11.57
CA GLY A 649 -22.36 22.23 12.71
C GLY A 649 -23.84 22.13 12.35
N GLU A 650 -24.22 22.54 11.14
CA GLU A 650 -25.61 22.60 10.66
C GLU A 650 -25.95 21.44 9.70
N SER A 651 -27.24 21.27 9.43
CA SER A 651 -27.73 20.19 8.58
C SER A 651 -27.41 20.41 7.09
N ILE A 652 -27.48 19.33 6.31
CA ILE A 652 -27.39 19.39 4.85
C ILE A 652 -28.49 20.30 4.28
N ARG A 653 -29.72 20.20 4.81
CA ARG A 653 -30.85 21.06 4.47
C ARG A 653 -30.49 22.54 4.61
N PHE A 654 -30.02 22.94 5.79
CA PHE A 654 -29.66 24.33 6.07
C PHE A 654 -28.57 24.83 5.13
N ASN A 655 -27.52 24.04 4.92
CA ASN A 655 -26.42 24.42 4.04
C ASN A 655 -26.87 24.58 2.59
N THR A 656 -27.75 23.71 2.09
CA THR A 656 -28.22 23.70 0.71
C THR A 656 -28.99 24.97 0.35
N THR A 657 -29.92 25.39 1.20
CA THR A 657 -30.82 26.52 0.91
C THR A 657 -30.20 27.88 1.21
N LEU A 658 -29.14 27.92 2.03
CA LEU A 658 -28.49 29.14 2.53
C LEU A 658 -28.07 30.12 1.43
N ALA A 659 -27.56 29.61 0.30
CA ALA A 659 -27.07 30.46 -0.79
C ALA A 659 -28.20 31.20 -1.53
N ARG A 660 -29.44 30.71 -1.46
CA ARG A 660 -30.61 31.35 -2.11
C ARG A 660 -31.88 31.17 -1.28
N LEU A 661 -31.85 31.66 -0.04
CA LEU A 661 -32.98 31.60 0.89
C LEU A 661 -34.29 32.14 0.31
N SER A 662 -34.25 33.11 -0.61
CA SER A 662 -35.44 33.66 -1.25
C SER A 662 -36.29 32.64 -2.02
N LYS A 663 -35.77 31.45 -2.35
CA LYS A 663 -36.55 30.37 -2.98
C LYS A 663 -37.44 29.63 -1.98
N VAL A 664 -37.08 29.63 -0.71
CA VAL A 664 -37.79 28.92 0.38
C VAL A 664 -38.34 29.89 1.42
N CYS A 665 -38.21 31.20 1.19
CA CYS A 665 -38.58 32.25 2.12
C CYS A 665 -39.56 33.22 1.47
N GLU A 666 -40.72 33.40 2.09
CA GLU A 666 -41.70 34.40 1.69
C GLU A 666 -41.80 35.47 2.79
N LYS A 667 -41.60 36.74 2.42
CA LYS A 667 -41.68 37.90 3.34
C LYS A 667 -40.81 37.78 4.60
N GLY A 668 -39.67 37.09 4.50
CA GLY A 668 -38.73 36.90 5.62
C GLY A 668 -39.03 35.68 6.51
N ILE A 669 -40.05 34.88 6.19
CA ILE A 669 -40.39 33.65 6.90
C ILE A 669 -40.00 32.45 6.03
N ILE A 670 -39.21 31.54 6.57
CA ILE A 670 -38.80 30.31 5.88
C ILE A 670 -39.97 29.32 5.90
N ASN A 671 -40.32 28.80 4.73
CA ASN A 671 -41.23 27.66 4.60
C ASN A 671 -40.43 26.38 4.76
N THR A 672 -40.47 25.80 5.96
CA THR A 672 -39.68 24.61 6.32
C THR A 672 -40.04 23.39 5.46
N ASP A 673 -41.32 23.20 5.11
CA ASP A 673 -41.74 22.06 4.29
C ASP A 673 -41.14 22.16 2.88
N MET A 674 -41.15 23.35 2.30
CA MET A 674 -40.51 23.63 1.02
C MET A 674 -38.98 23.49 1.10
N GLU A 675 -38.39 23.96 2.21
CA GLU A 675 -36.96 23.83 2.46
C GLU A 675 -36.52 22.36 2.51
N VAL A 676 -37.22 21.53 3.27
CA VAL A 676 -36.97 20.08 3.38
C VAL A 676 -37.13 19.41 2.01
N HIS A 677 -38.21 19.72 1.29
CA HIS A 677 -38.48 19.12 -0.01
C HIS A 677 -37.40 19.45 -1.04
N MET A 678 -37.05 20.73 -1.19
CA MET A 678 -36.04 21.14 -2.17
C MET A 678 -34.62 20.67 -1.79
N ALA A 679 -34.31 20.62 -0.49
CA ALA A 679 -33.04 20.07 -0.04
C ALA A 679 -32.92 18.56 -0.32
N ASP A 680 -34.02 17.81 -0.17
CA ASP A 680 -34.06 16.38 -0.50
C ASP A 680 -33.89 16.14 -2.02
N GLU A 681 -34.54 16.95 -2.85
CA GLU A 681 -34.36 16.92 -4.31
C GLU A 681 -32.90 17.19 -4.70
N MET A 682 -32.29 18.26 -4.14
CA MET A 682 -30.90 18.60 -4.42
C MET A 682 -29.91 17.54 -3.90
N THR A 683 -30.19 16.96 -2.73
CA THR A 683 -29.39 15.85 -2.15
C THR A 683 -29.38 14.64 -3.09
N LYS A 684 -30.54 14.30 -3.67
CA LYS A 684 -30.69 13.22 -4.65
C LYS A 684 -30.02 13.57 -5.97
N GLU A 685 -30.20 14.78 -6.48
CA GLU A 685 -29.61 15.23 -7.74
C GLU A 685 -28.08 15.21 -7.69
N MET A 686 -27.50 15.63 -6.57
CA MET A 686 -26.04 15.58 -6.37
C MET A 686 -25.51 14.18 -6.00
N GLY A 687 -26.38 13.18 -5.81
CA GLY A 687 -25.99 11.84 -5.38
C GLY A 687 -25.25 11.83 -4.04
N THR A 688 -25.65 12.69 -3.11
CA THR A 688 -25.03 12.76 -1.77
C THR A 688 -25.54 11.60 -0.92
N LYS A 689 -24.63 10.68 -0.55
CA LYS A 689 -24.94 9.53 0.31
C LYS A 689 -25.12 10.00 1.75
N THR A 690 -26.35 10.00 2.26
CA THR A 690 -26.68 10.36 3.65
C THR A 690 -27.94 9.62 4.11
N PRO A 691 -28.06 9.23 5.39
CA PRO A 691 -29.32 8.67 5.91
C PRO A 691 -30.46 9.68 5.93
N SER A 692 -30.16 10.98 6.02
CA SER A 692 -31.15 12.07 6.02
C SER A 692 -30.50 13.42 5.70
N ASN A 693 -31.27 14.35 5.11
CA ASN A 693 -30.85 15.74 4.91
C ASN A 693 -30.84 16.58 6.22
N GLU A 694 -31.35 16.04 7.33
CA GLU A 694 -31.25 16.65 8.67
C GLU A 694 -29.94 16.32 9.38
N GLN A 695 -29.15 15.38 8.85
CA GLN A 695 -27.84 15.07 9.41
C GLN A 695 -26.90 16.28 9.32
N LYS A 696 -26.11 16.49 10.37
CA LYS A 696 -25.03 17.49 10.37
C LYS A 696 -24.05 17.21 9.25
N ILE A 697 -23.78 18.23 8.44
CA ILE A 697 -22.93 18.07 7.26
C ILE A 697 -21.48 17.70 7.62
N GLY A 698 -21.01 18.12 8.81
CA GLY A 698 -19.68 17.76 9.32
C GLY A 698 -19.48 16.26 9.57
N ASN A 699 -20.56 15.47 9.67
CA ASN A 699 -20.47 14.01 9.84
C ASN A 699 -20.37 13.25 8.51
N LEU A 700 -20.50 13.94 7.37
CA LEU A 700 -20.33 13.32 6.05
C LEU A 700 -18.85 13.15 5.69
N SER A 701 -18.55 12.18 4.82
CA SER A 701 -17.23 12.05 4.21
C SER A 701 -16.90 13.27 3.33
N GLY A 702 -15.61 13.52 3.06
CA GLY A 702 -15.15 14.66 2.26
C GLY A 702 -15.83 14.77 0.89
N GLY A 703 -15.94 13.66 0.15
CA GLY A 703 -16.66 13.62 -1.14
C GLY A 703 -18.15 13.97 -1.01
N ASN A 704 -18.84 13.51 0.03
CA ASN A 704 -20.25 13.86 0.25
C ASN A 704 -20.42 15.32 0.74
N GLN A 705 -19.47 15.85 1.51
CA GLN A 705 -19.42 17.28 1.83
C GLN A 705 -19.26 18.10 0.55
N GLN A 706 -18.39 17.67 -0.37
CA GLN A 706 -18.17 18.36 -1.65
C GLN A 706 -19.42 18.33 -2.54
N LYS A 707 -20.10 17.18 -2.64
CA LYS A 707 -21.39 17.06 -3.35
C LYS A 707 -22.46 17.97 -2.75
N ALA A 708 -22.54 18.05 -1.42
CA ALA A 708 -23.46 18.96 -0.75
C ALA A 708 -23.10 20.45 -0.95
N LEU A 709 -21.80 20.79 -0.98
CA LEU A 709 -21.33 22.14 -1.31
C LEU A 709 -21.68 22.52 -2.75
N LEU A 710 -21.49 21.61 -3.70
CA LEU A 710 -21.96 21.78 -5.08
C LEU A 710 -23.47 21.97 -5.12
N GLY A 711 -24.23 21.14 -4.40
CA GLY A 711 -25.68 21.26 -4.28
C GLY A 711 -26.14 22.64 -3.77
N LYS A 712 -25.46 23.19 -2.76
CA LYS A 712 -25.71 24.56 -2.28
C LYS A 712 -25.59 25.61 -3.38
N TRP A 713 -24.56 25.51 -4.21
CA TRP A 713 -24.35 26.46 -5.30
C TRP A 713 -25.24 26.17 -6.52
N MET A 714 -25.54 24.92 -6.81
CA MET A 714 -26.50 24.53 -7.84
C MET A 714 -27.92 24.97 -7.51
N PHE A 715 -28.28 24.98 -6.22
CA PHE A 715 -29.55 25.51 -5.74
C PHE A 715 -29.78 26.99 -6.09
N THR A 716 -28.69 27.73 -6.31
CA THR A 716 -28.75 29.12 -6.80
C THR A 716 -29.19 29.23 -8.26
N GLU A 717 -29.21 28.12 -9.01
CA GLU A 717 -29.46 28.05 -10.45
C GLU A 717 -28.53 28.98 -11.26
N PRO A 718 -27.20 28.79 -11.16
CA PRO A 718 -26.26 29.69 -11.83
C PRO A 718 -26.34 29.57 -13.35
N ASP A 719 -26.09 30.67 -14.06
CA ASP A 719 -25.79 30.71 -15.50
C ASP A 719 -24.29 30.46 -15.74
N ILE A 720 -23.45 30.93 -14.81
CA ILE A 720 -21.99 30.79 -14.81
C ILE A 720 -21.56 30.26 -13.44
N LEU A 721 -20.84 29.15 -13.42
CA LEU A 721 -20.30 28.55 -12.20
C LEU A 721 -18.77 28.56 -12.22
N ILE A 722 -18.17 29.18 -11.21
CA ILE A 722 -16.73 29.07 -10.94
C ILE A 722 -16.54 27.90 -9.97
N LEU A 723 -15.69 26.96 -10.35
CA LEU A 723 -15.28 25.81 -9.56
C LEU A 723 -13.80 25.96 -9.20
N ASP A 724 -13.51 26.20 -7.92
CA ASP A 724 -12.14 26.36 -7.44
C ASP A 724 -11.63 25.11 -6.73
N GLU A 725 -10.65 24.45 -7.35
CA GLU A 725 -10.07 23.16 -6.94
C GLU A 725 -11.18 22.15 -6.53
N PRO A 726 -12.21 21.94 -7.39
CA PRO A 726 -13.46 21.29 -7.00
C PRO A 726 -13.29 19.82 -6.63
N THR A 727 -12.17 19.21 -7.02
CA THR A 727 -11.83 17.80 -6.76
C THR A 727 -10.70 17.61 -5.76
N ARG A 728 -10.30 18.67 -5.05
CA ARG A 728 -9.25 18.56 -4.03
C ARG A 728 -9.71 17.72 -2.84
N GLY A 729 -8.94 16.68 -2.53
CA GLY A 729 -9.19 15.81 -1.38
C GLY A 729 -10.49 15.01 -1.47
N ILE A 730 -10.91 14.65 -2.69
CA ILE A 730 -12.00 13.70 -2.93
C ILE A 730 -11.50 12.55 -3.82
N ASP A 731 -12.13 11.38 -3.68
CA ASP A 731 -11.75 10.17 -4.40
C ASP A 731 -12.12 10.21 -5.88
N VAL A 732 -11.57 9.28 -6.66
CA VAL A 732 -11.70 9.22 -8.11
C VAL A 732 -13.16 9.05 -8.58
N GLY A 733 -14.00 8.35 -7.82
CA GLY A 733 -15.42 8.17 -8.13
C GLY A 733 -16.20 9.48 -7.93
N ALA A 734 -15.91 10.20 -6.84
CA ALA A 734 -16.46 11.53 -6.62
C ALA A 734 -16.00 12.54 -7.68
N LYS A 735 -14.74 12.47 -8.16
CA LYS A 735 -14.27 13.29 -9.29
C LYS A 735 -15.12 13.06 -10.55
N TYR A 736 -15.37 11.79 -10.88
CA TYR A 736 -16.22 11.42 -12.02
C TYR A 736 -17.64 12.00 -11.93
N ASP A 737 -18.27 11.91 -10.75
CA ASP A 737 -19.60 12.47 -10.52
C ASP A 737 -19.63 14.00 -10.74
N ILE A 738 -18.59 14.70 -10.28
CA ILE A 738 -18.44 16.15 -10.52
C ILE A 738 -18.28 16.44 -12.01
N TYR A 739 -17.49 15.66 -12.75
CA TYR A 739 -17.36 15.81 -14.20
C TYR A 739 -18.67 15.56 -14.94
N CYS A 740 -19.46 14.57 -14.51
CA CYS A 740 -20.80 14.34 -15.04
C CYS A 740 -21.72 15.55 -14.80
N LEU A 741 -21.65 16.15 -13.61
CA LEU A 741 -22.41 17.35 -13.28
C LEU A 741 -22.01 18.54 -14.16
N ILE A 742 -20.71 18.78 -14.33
CA ILE A 742 -20.19 19.83 -15.22
C ILE A 742 -20.70 19.62 -16.65
N ASN A 743 -20.63 18.39 -17.17
CA ASN A 743 -21.13 18.06 -18.49
C ASN A 743 -22.63 18.34 -18.63
N LYS A 744 -23.44 17.90 -17.66
CA LYS A 744 -24.88 18.16 -17.62
C LYS A 744 -25.18 19.67 -17.65
N MET A 745 -24.49 20.46 -16.82
CA MET A 745 -24.69 21.91 -16.76
C MET A 745 -24.39 22.58 -18.10
N VAL A 746 -23.32 22.16 -18.75
CA VAL A 746 -22.89 22.74 -20.02
C VAL A 746 -23.80 22.31 -21.16
N GLU A 747 -24.32 21.08 -21.14
CA GLU A 747 -25.37 20.62 -22.06
C GLU A 747 -26.67 21.42 -21.91
N GLU A 748 -27.01 21.86 -20.69
CA GLU A 748 -28.11 22.79 -20.42
C GLU A 748 -27.81 24.23 -20.87
N GLY A 749 -26.62 24.50 -21.42
CA GLY A 749 -26.20 25.79 -21.95
C GLY A 749 -25.64 26.74 -20.90
N LYS A 750 -25.22 26.24 -19.74
CA LYS A 750 -24.52 27.02 -18.72
C LYS A 750 -23.02 27.10 -19.02
N SER A 751 -22.33 28.03 -18.38
CA SER A 751 -20.88 28.22 -18.53
C SER A 751 -20.16 27.83 -17.25
N VAL A 752 -18.98 27.24 -17.36
CA VAL A 752 -18.17 26.82 -16.20
C VAL A 752 -16.77 27.42 -16.32
N ILE A 753 -16.26 27.95 -15.22
CA ILE A 753 -14.85 28.30 -15.06
C ILE A 753 -14.28 27.29 -14.08
N MET A 754 -13.24 26.58 -14.47
CA MET A 754 -12.63 25.55 -13.66
C MET A 754 -11.20 25.96 -13.30
N ILE A 755 -10.92 26.11 -12.01
CA ILE A 755 -9.57 26.31 -11.48
C ILE A 755 -9.12 24.97 -10.91
N SER A 756 -7.97 24.50 -11.37
CA SER A 756 -7.35 23.29 -10.84
C SER A 756 -5.84 23.37 -10.93
N SER A 757 -5.18 22.76 -9.95
CA SER A 757 -3.73 22.56 -9.90
C SER A 757 -3.32 21.28 -10.65
N GLU A 758 -4.25 20.35 -10.86
CA GLU A 758 -4.02 19.12 -11.61
C GLU A 758 -4.23 19.37 -13.12
N MET A 759 -3.15 19.48 -13.90
CA MET A 759 -3.26 19.68 -15.35
C MET A 759 -4.13 18.62 -16.06
N PRO A 760 -4.10 17.32 -15.70
CA PRO A 760 -5.02 16.34 -16.27
C PRO A 760 -6.50 16.70 -16.08
N GLU A 761 -6.86 17.31 -14.95
CA GLU A 761 -8.24 17.75 -14.68
C GLU A 761 -8.68 18.92 -15.57
N LEU A 762 -7.75 19.78 -15.99
CA LEU A 762 -8.02 20.86 -16.95
C LEU A 762 -7.96 20.43 -18.41
N LEU A 763 -7.43 19.24 -18.70
CA LEU A 763 -7.27 18.74 -20.07
C LEU A 763 -8.30 17.67 -20.41
N ALA A 764 -8.64 16.81 -19.47
CA ALA A 764 -9.42 15.62 -19.72
C ALA A 764 -10.94 15.83 -19.91
N PRO A 765 -11.61 16.83 -19.30
CA PRO A 765 -12.99 17.22 -19.68
C PRO A 765 -13.13 17.74 -21.12
N PHE A 766 -12.00 17.90 -21.83
CA PHE A 766 -11.89 18.54 -23.13
C PHE A 766 -11.39 17.60 -24.24
N ILE A 767 -11.27 16.30 -23.98
CA ILE A 767 -10.93 15.31 -25.01
C ILE A 767 -12.00 15.35 -26.12
N GLY A 768 -11.67 16.01 -27.23
CA GLY A 768 -12.55 16.19 -28.40
C GLY A 768 -12.95 17.64 -28.74
N ASP A 769 -12.70 18.61 -27.86
CA ASP A 769 -13.09 20.02 -28.00
C ASP A 769 -11.88 20.98 -27.92
N GLU A 770 -12.05 22.24 -28.34
CA GLU A 770 -11.04 23.29 -28.10
C GLU A 770 -11.10 23.71 -26.63
N CYS A 771 -10.07 23.36 -25.84
CA CYS A 771 -9.90 23.87 -24.48
C CYS A 771 -9.12 25.19 -24.52
N ILE A 772 -9.62 26.22 -23.85
CA ILE A 772 -8.84 27.44 -23.54
C ILE A 772 -8.34 27.32 -22.11
N VAL A 773 -7.02 27.13 -21.96
CA VAL A 773 -6.34 27.19 -20.67
C VAL A 773 -5.66 28.55 -20.55
N GLN A 774 -6.07 29.32 -19.54
CA GLN A 774 -5.42 30.56 -19.14
C GLN A 774 -4.40 30.23 -18.03
N ILE A 775 -3.11 30.35 -18.34
CA ILE A 775 -2.05 30.19 -17.34
C ILE A 775 -1.92 31.51 -16.58
N VAL A 776 -1.91 31.47 -15.25
CA VAL A 776 -1.60 32.61 -14.40
C VAL A 776 -0.24 32.37 -13.75
N TYR A 777 0.68 33.33 -13.88
CA TYR A 777 2.00 33.27 -13.26
C TYR A 777 2.32 34.60 -12.57
N ARG A 778 2.57 34.57 -11.25
CA ARG A 778 2.82 35.76 -10.42
C ARG A 778 1.76 36.86 -10.61
N GLY A 779 0.48 36.47 -10.64
CA GLY A 779 -0.63 37.41 -10.83
C GLY A 779 -0.83 37.90 -12.26
N HIS A 780 0.00 37.52 -13.21
CA HIS A 780 -0.15 37.95 -14.60
C HIS A 780 -0.85 36.84 -15.40
N ALA A 781 -1.84 37.22 -16.20
CA ALA A 781 -2.39 36.34 -17.22
C ALA A 781 -1.31 36.06 -18.28
N GLY A 782 -0.79 34.83 -18.32
CA GLY A 782 0.14 34.31 -19.31
C GLY A 782 -0.53 33.96 -20.64
N GLY A 783 0.14 33.16 -21.48
CA GLY A 783 -0.39 32.78 -22.80
C GLY A 783 -1.71 32.01 -22.72
N LEU A 784 -2.66 32.34 -23.60
CA LEU A 784 -3.79 31.46 -23.93
C LEU A 784 -3.24 30.26 -24.71
N CYS A 785 -3.38 29.06 -24.17
CA CYS A 785 -3.12 27.83 -24.92
C CYS A 785 -4.45 27.24 -25.37
N THR A 786 -4.60 27.06 -26.69
CA THR A 786 -5.69 26.26 -27.25
C THR A 786 -5.19 24.85 -27.53
N TRP A 787 -5.84 23.84 -26.96
CA TRP A 787 -5.51 22.45 -27.22
C TRP A 787 -6.23 21.98 -28.50
N PRO A 788 -5.52 21.52 -29.55
CA PRO A 788 -6.16 21.06 -30.78
C PRO A 788 -6.88 19.72 -30.58
N ARG A 789 -7.93 19.48 -31.38
CA ARG A 789 -8.61 18.17 -31.44
C ARG A 789 -7.64 17.03 -31.73
N GLY A 790 -7.65 15.99 -30.89
CA GLY A 790 -7.21 14.64 -31.26
C GLY A 790 -5.75 14.27 -30.99
N ILE A 791 -5.12 14.77 -29.93
CA ILE A 791 -3.82 14.24 -29.47
C ILE A 791 -4.07 13.11 -28.45
N ASP A 792 -3.52 11.94 -28.75
CA ASP A 792 -3.49 10.75 -27.90
C ASP A 792 -2.65 11.01 -26.64
N THR A 793 -3.23 10.77 -25.46
CA THR A 793 -2.59 10.94 -24.15
C THR A 793 -2.01 9.64 -23.61
N SER A 794 -1.99 8.55 -24.38
CA SER A 794 -1.35 7.30 -23.97
C SER A 794 0.18 7.41 -24.05
N GLY A 795 0.77 7.89 -22.95
CA GLY A 795 2.16 7.70 -22.55
C GLY A 795 3.22 7.72 -23.66
N THR A 796 3.73 8.89 -24.04
CA THR A 796 5.11 9.10 -24.50
C THR A 796 5.42 10.60 -24.58
N GLN A 797 6.70 10.96 -24.34
CA GLN A 797 7.27 12.32 -24.26
C GLN A 797 6.49 13.42 -25.02
N HIS A 798 6.01 14.42 -24.28
CA HIS A 798 5.42 15.64 -24.85
C HIS A 798 6.47 16.45 -25.62
N ASP A 799 6.24 16.67 -26.92
CA ASP A 799 7.01 17.59 -27.76
C ASP A 799 6.55 19.05 -27.49
N PRO A 800 7.42 19.92 -26.94
CA PRO A 800 7.17 21.35 -26.74
C PRO A 800 6.82 22.14 -28.01
N ALA A 801 6.95 21.55 -29.21
CA ALA A 801 6.61 22.19 -30.47
C ALA A 801 5.11 22.10 -30.85
N ALA A 802 4.30 21.28 -30.18
CA ALA A 802 2.87 21.11 -30.49
C ALA A 802 1.97 22.25 -29.93
N TYR A 803 2.52 23.16 -29.13
CA TYR A 803 1.77 24.21 -28.46
C TYR A 803 1.72 25.48 -29.33
N ARG A 804 0.51 25.96 -29.66
CA ARG A 804 0.35 27.34 -30.17
C ARG A 804 0.39 28.31 -29.00
N THR A 805 1.59 28.74 -28.62
CA THR A 805 1.75 29.91 -27.76
C THR A 805 1.41 31.15 -28.59
N VAL A 806 0.28 31.82 -28.29
CA VAL A 806 0.06 33.17 -28.83
C VAL A 806 0.90 34.13 -27.99
N GLN A 807 2.06 34.51 -28.51
CA GLN A 807 2.87 35.58 -27.93
C GLN A 807 2.09 36.90 -27.98
N TYR A 808 1.85 37.51 -26.83
CA TYR A 808 1.62 38.95 -26.73
C TYR A 808 2.84 39.57 -26.03
N GLY A 809 3.35 40.64 -26.64
CA GLY A 809 4.68 41.19 -26.37
C GLY A 809 4.79 41.97 -25.06
N THR A 810 5.98 41.84 -24.47
CA THR A 810 6.71 42.68 -23.50
C THR A 810 5.95 43.32 -22.35
#